data_AF-A0A2J4R436-F1
#
_entry.id   AF-A0A2J4R436-F1
#
_cell.length_a   1.000
_cell.length_b   1.000
_cell.length_c   1.000
_cell.angle_alpha   90.00
_cell.angle_beta   90.00
_cell.angle_gamma   90.00
#
_symmetry.space_group_name_H-M   'P 1'
#
loop_
_entity.id
_entity.type
_entity.pdbx_description
1 polymer ?
#
loop_
_entity_poly.entity_id
_entity_poly.type
_entity_poly.pdbx_seq_one_letter_code
_entity_poly.pdbx_strand_id
1 'polypeptide(L)'
;ARNLRSWFSVHVFGRLQGTSYAAGYMYATEKITPRFVQLQVILSRYELNLAPGDAETVTVTILPEYAEDKTFTVTTSDKTIATARIVNGAILVTGVKRGTCSVTVTTTNGVSAVINVKVVAVMKFITRIDNASRPLFYVRMDEDFTIDYGDGTDSREYRFDAASAVYGWVIPTRDVVEGEEYTITVKNTETASFQRTSGNVSVTLNPVQEIILLTGDRDNLVSFASGATGLYKVHAGAFDDLPNIQNCNSVFRGCSSLTELPELLFARFSGTTNFSSAFYGCTALAAVPDGLFSELSQVTLFTSVFENCTRLLSAGKNTFQGCAAATHFTSAFSGCTSLIDTGTGIFDGCVSGNNFGYTFDGCRALTTLSEDLFSDVPGGVFTAIFRNCTALTQLPPRLFRNCLEATHFGGAFSGCTQLLSVPDEFFKDLPLVNHFGTVFSGCSSLVKAGKAVFSGCALAQTFSSAFYYCRVLEEVGDDIFEGCVSATTFASVFNSCTALTALPSFVDCNKATSFDRAFYACSSLTSIRAEAFAGKALVTTFYYAFTQCTSLKTIGAGAFRDCGSLTNLTCTFMGCTALVSLAGDMFAGCSKVTNVTGLFNQCSGLAVLPEKLFSDLTSLTAMGSTFQDCTALAALPSDLFAGCVNLTSLTLTFSGCTALAVLPADLLKHNTLLISAGSTFYGCAALVNIPPSLFASCPLITAFGATFQNTGVVEIPENLFSGNPLVTAYGQTFRGCKNLRSVPAGLFVASINATTFTNVFAECVALEEVGAGLLNNLPATTIGYLFDGCVQLRTNVSTIFNLSSYSTIVTTTATFRGCSALTGKGLVFMGKVPNITAHYYAFYNCTSLDDFADLPGNWITNKL
;
A
#
# COMPACT_ATOMS: atom_id res chain seq x y z
N ALA A 1 38.28 -67.37 60.27
CA ALA A 1 37.19 -68.36 60.47
C ALA A 1 35.93 -68.09 59.63
N ARG A 2 35.48 -66.84 59.39
CA ARG A 2 34.21 -66.55 58.66
C ARG A 2 34.13 -66.97 57.17
N ASN A 3 35.27 -67.30 56.54
CA ASN A 3 35.37 -67.59 55.09
C ASN A 3 35.73 -69.05 54.76
N LEU A 4 35.46 -69.99 55.67
CA LEU A 4 35.76 -71.42 55.46
C LEU A 4 34.49 -72.23 55.73
N ARG A 5 34.14 -73.17 54.85
CA ARG A 5 33.24 -74.26 55.22
C ARG A 5 34.09 -75.31 55.90
N SER A 6 33.76 -75.67 57.14
CA SER A 6 34.35 -76.82 57.83
C SER A 6 33.31 -77.93 57.88
N TRP A 7 33.62 -79.07 57.29
CA TRP A 7 32.91 -80.33 57.48
C TRP A 7 33.80 -81.24 58.33
N PHE A 8 33.30 -81.68 59.48
CA PHE A 8 34.00 -82.62 60.34
C PHE A 8 33.42 -84.02 60.16
N SER A 9 34.28 -84.99 59.85
CA SER A 9 33.95 -86.41 59.91
C SER A 9 34.83 -87.07 60.96
N VAL A 10 34.21 -87.77 61.91
CA VAL A 10 34.90 -88.53 62.97
C VAL A 10 34.68 -90.01 62.70
N HIS A 11 35.77 -90.71 62.37
CA HIS A 11 35.74 -92.17 62.23
C HIS A 11 36.39 -92.81 63.47
N VAL A 12 35.63 -93.67 64.16
CA VAL A 12 36.09 -94.40 65.34
C VAL A 12 36.28 -95.86 64.97
N PHE A 13 37.51 -96.35 65.04
CA PHE A 13 37.82 -97.76 64.77
C PHE A 13 38.23 -98.46 66.07
N GLY A 14 37.51 -99.52 66.44
CA GLY A 14 37.83 -100.38 67.58
C GLY A 14 37.96 -101.85 67.14
N ARG A 15 38.92 -102.58 67.72
CA ARG A 15 39.01 -104.05 67.57
C ARG A 15 38.20 -104.72 68.69
N LEU A 16 37.38 -105.71 68.32
CA LEU A 16 36.47 -106.40 69.22
C LEU A 16 37.08 -107.71 69.75
N GLN A 17 37.74 -107.67 70.91
CA GLN A 17 38.06 -108.87 71.71
C GLN A 17 38.28 -108.50 73.20
N GLY A 18 37.42 -109.01 74.10
CA GLY A 18 37.62 -108.95 75.56
C GLY A 18 37.15 -107.68 76.28
N THR A 19 36.95 -107.77 77.61
CA THR A 19 36.21 -106.83 78.49
C THR A 19 36.92 -105.50 78.81
N SER A 20 37.86 -105.05 77.99
CA SER A 20 38.45 -103.71 78.12
C SER A 20 39.06 -103.25 76.79
N TYR A 21 38.63 -102.08 76.30
CA TYR A 21 39.20 -101.42 75.12
C TYR A 21 40.59 -100.86 75.46
N ALA A 22 41.63 -101.65 75.22
CA ALA A 22 43.01 -101.18 75.29
C ALA A 22 43.49 -100.80 73.87
N ALA A 23 43.64 -99.49 73.66
CA ALA A 23 44.19 -98.80 72.48
C ALA A 23 43.36 -98.80 71.18
N GLY A 24 42.99 -97.58 70.75
CA GLY A 24 42.51 -97.24 69.41
C GLY A 24 42.97 -95.83 69.07
N TYR A 25 43.09 -95.50 67.78
CA TYR A 25 43.44 -94.16 67.33
C TYR A 25 42.22 -93.45 66.75
N MET A 26 41.97 -92.23 67.21
CA MET A 26 41.07 -91.29 66.56
C MET A 26 41.87 -90.51 65.53
N TYR A 27 41.35 -90.43 64.31
CA TYR A 27 41.80 -89.41 63.38
C TYR A 27 40.59 -88.62 62.89
N ALA A 28 40.69 -87.30 62.99
CA ALA A 28 39.72 -86.38 62.43
C ALA A 28 40.27 -85.91 61.08
N THR A 29 39.43 -85.93 60.04
CA THR A 29 39.77 -85.25 58.79
C THR A 29 38.96 -83.96 58.76
N GLU A 30 39.63 -82.82 58.90
CA GLU A 30 39.00 -81.53 58.62
C GLU A 30 39.17 -81.25 57.12
N LYS A 31 38.07 -81.24 56.38
CA LYS A 31 38.10 -80.78 54.99
C LYS A 31 37.77 -79.29 54.97
N ILE A 32 38.82 -78.47 55.04
CA ILE A 32 38.72 -77.03 54.90
C ILE A 32 38.61 -76.71 53.41
N THR A 33 37.40 -76.37 52.95
CA THR A 33 37.22 -75.83 51.60
C THR A 33 37.19 -74.30 51.66
N PRO A 34 37.99 -73.59 50.83
CA PRO A 34 37.94 -72.13 50.74
C PRO A 34 36.53 -71.68 50.35
N ARG A 35 35.97 -70.69 51.05
CA ARG A 35 34.76 -70.00 50.60
C ARG A 35 35.19 -68.83 49.72
N PHE A 36 34.88 -68.91 48.43
CA PHE A 36 35.22 -67.84 47.49
C PHE A 36 34.15 -66.76 47.54
N VAL A 37 34.52 -65.63 48.16
CA VAL A 37 33.66 -64.45 48.32
C VAL A 37 33.96 -63.39 47.26
N GLN A 38 33.01 -62.50 47.00
CA GLN A 38 33.16 -61.40 46.05
C GLN A 38 34.24 -60.43 46.54
N LEU A 39 35.19 -60.05 45.68
CA LEU A 39 36.28 -59.12 46.00
C LEU A 39 36.15 -57.80 45.24
N GLN A 40 35.55 -57.83 44.05
CA GLN A 40 35.42 -56.66 43.19
C GLN A 40 34.14 -56.72 42.37
N VAL A 41 33.52 -55.56 42.17
CA VAL A 41 32.45 -55.34 41.20
C VAL A 41 33.00 -54.48 40.07
N ILE A 42 32.99 -55.02 38.85
CA ILE A 42 33.37 -54.30 37.64
C ILE A 42 32.10 -53.98 36.85
N LEU A 43 31.98 -52.72 36.42
CA LEU A 43 30.85 -52.23 35.64
C LEU A 43 31.31 -51.93 34.21
N SER A 44 30.46 -52.17 33.21
CA SER A 44 30.77 -51.74 31.83
C SER A 44 30.86 -50.24 31.67
N ARG A 45 30.14 -49.47 32.50
CA ARG A 45 30.20 -48.01 32.57
C ARG A 45 30.09 -47.54 34.02
N TYR A 46 30.83 -46.48 34.34
CA TYR A 46 30.79 -45.80 35.63
C TYR A 46 30.13 -44.42 35.55
N GLU A 47 29.87 -43.91 34.35
CA GLU A 47 29.15 -42.66 34.11
C GLU A 47 28.10 -42.88 33.01
N LEU A 48 26.91 -42.33 33.22
CA LEU A 48 25.81 -42.36 32.26
C LEU A 48 25.26 -40.93 32.09
N ASN A 49 25.18 -40.48 30.84
CA ASN A 49 24.46 -39.27 30.44
C ASN A 49 23.19 -39.71 29.69
N LEU A 50 22.04 -39.56 30.33
CA LEU A 50 20.74 -40.04 29.84
C LEU A 50 19.81 -38.84 29.56
N ALA A 51 18.93 -38.93 28.56
CA ALA A 51 17.75 -38.07 28.52
C ALA A 51 16.70 -38.55 29.53
N PRO A 52 15.74 -37.70 29.94
CA PRO A 52 14.52 -38.17 30.57
C PRO A 52 13.82 -39.23 29.71
N GLY A 53 13.54 -40.41 30.29
CA GLY A 53 12.95 -41.55 29.59
C GLY A 53 13.96 -42.53 28.97
N ASP A 54 15.20 -42.10 28.68
CA ASP A 54 16.22 -43.01 28.15
C ASP A 54 16.56 -44.09 29.17
N ALA A 55 16.84 -45.30 28.67
CA ALA A 55 17.28 -46.41 29.49
C ALA A 55 18.55 -47.05 28.92
N GLU A 56 19.58 -47.19 29.73
CA GLU A 56 20.84 -47.83 29.35
C GLU A 56 21.12 -49.05 30.25
N THR A 57 21.66 -50.10 29.63
CA THR A 57 22.01 -51.33 30.33
C THR A 57 23.50 -51.32 30.70
N VAL A 58 23.80 -51.43 31.98
CA VAL A 58 25.15 -51.58 32.52
C VAL A 58 25.36 -53.02 32.95
N THR A 59 26.36 -53.69 32.35
CA THR A 59 26.69 -55.06 32.73
C THR A 59 27.52 -55.06 34.01
N VAL A 60 27.27 -56.06 34.86
CA VAL A 60 27.92 -56.22 36.16
C VAL A 60 28.72 -57.50 36.16
N THR A 61 30.03 -57.40 36.37
CA THR A 61 30.93 -58.54 36.49
C THR A 61 31.46 -58.61 37.92
N ILE A 62 31.11 -59.69 38.62
CA ILE A 62 31.60 -59.95 39.98
C ILE A 62 32.85 -60.82 39.90
N LEU A 63 33.95 -60.33 40.49
CA LEU A 63 35.21 -61.06 40.58
C LEU A 63 35.51 -61.49 42.03
N PRO A 64 36.19 -62.64 42.23
CA PRO A 64 36.64 -63.56 41.17
C PRO A 64 35.48 -64.35 40.56
N GLU A 65 35.63 -64.79 39.30
CA GLU A 65 34.56 -65.45 38.54
C GLU A 65 34.01 -66.72 39.22
N TYR A 66 34.80 -67.39 40.04
CA TYR A 66 34.41 -68.58 40.81
C TYR A 66 33.81 -68.25 42.20
N ALA A 67 33.43 -67.00 42.46
CA ALA A 67 32.68 -66.64 43.67
C ALA A 67 31.37 -67.46 43.75
N GLU A 68 31.10 -68.05 44.91
CA GLU A 68 29.94 -68.95 45.12
C GLU A 68 28.60 -68.19 45.01
N ASP A 69 28.60 -66.93 45.42
CA ASP A 69 27.43 -66.05 45.38
C ASP A 69 27.72 -64.89 44.42
N LYS A 70 26.91 -64.75 43.37
CA LYS A 70 26.99 -63.64 42.39
C LYS A 70 25.76 -62.74 42.44
N THR A 71 24.98 -62.84 43.51
CA THR A 71 23.83 -61.97 43.70
C THR A 71 24.27 -60.57 44.13
N PHE A 72 23.57 -59.56 43.64
CA PHE A 72 23.78 -58.17 44.00
C PHE A 72 22.44 -57.44 44.05
N THR A 73 22.44 -56.29 44.71
CA THR A 73 21.30 -55.37 44.79
C THR A 73 21.69 -54.04 44.15
N VAL A 74 20.68 -53.27 43.75
CA VAL A 74 20.87 -51.94 43.17
C VAL A 74 19.99 -50.92 43.91
N THR A 75 20.59 -49.78 44.26
CA THR A 75 19.88 -48.64 44.87
C THR A 75 20.23 -47.35 44.13
N THR A 76 19.27 -46.44 44.04
CA THR A 76 19.49 -45.11 43.46
C THR A 76 19.42 -44.06 44.56
N SER A 77 20.36 -43.10 44.58
CA SER A 77 20.42 -42.04 45.58
C SER A 77 19.21 -41.11 45.52
N ASP A 78 18.68 -40.87 44.31
CA ASP A 78 17.47 -40.10 44.07
C ASP A 78 16.65 -40.74 42.94
N LYS A 79 15.57 -41.44 43.32
CA LYS A 79 14.67 -42.11 42.38
C LYS A 79 13.86 -41.16 41.51
N THR A 80 13.82 -39.87 41.86
CA THR A 80 13.15 -38.83 41.06
C THR A 80 14.00 -38.39 39.87
N ILE A 81 15.32 -38.59 39.93
CA ILE A 81 16.26 -38.25 38.84
C ILE A 81 16.46 -39.46 37.93
N ALA A 82 16.73 -40.65 38.48
CA ALA A 82 16.82 -41.88 37.69
C ALA A 82 16.32 -43.08 38.49
N THR A 83 15.89 -44.14 37.81
CA THR A 83 15.58 -45.43 38.43
C THR A 83 16.56 -46.48 37.95
N ALA A 84 16.82 -47.50 38.77
CA ALA A 84 17.65 -48.63 38.38
C ALA A 84 16.96 -49.92 38.81
N ARG A 85 16.94 -50.92 37.91
CA ARG A 85 16.43 -52.26 38.20
C ARG A 85 17.29 -53.33 37.55
N ILE A 86 17.29 -54.52 38.15
CA ILE A 86 18.03 -55.66 37.61
C ILE A 86 17.18 -56.34 36.54
N VAL A 87 17.72 -56.51 35.33
CA VAL A 87 17.09 -57.20 34.21
C VAL A 87 18.12 -58.17 33.62
N ASN A 88 17.81 -59.47 33.63
CA ASN A 88 18.68 -60.54 33.10
C ASN A 88 20.14 -60.51 33.61
N GLY A 89 20.35 -60.15 34.89
CA GLY A 89 21.68 -60.10 35.50
C GLY A 89 22.48 -58.82 35.20
N ALA A 90 21.93 -57.87 34.47
CA ALA A 90 22.48 -56.53 34.26
C ALA A 90 21.61 -55.46 34.94
N ILE A 91 22.10 -54.22 35.00
CA ILE A 91 21.36 -53.08 35.56
C ILE A 91 20.79 -52.27 34.42
N LEU A 92 19.47 -52.13 34.36
CA LEU A 92 18.80 -51.17 33.50
C LEU A 92 18.58 -49.89 34.28
N VAL A 93 19.33 -48.83 33.93
CA VAL A 93 19.19 -47.49 34.49
C VAL A 93 18.32 -46.66 33.56
N THR A 94 17.25 -46.05 34.08
CA THR A 94 16.32 -45.21 33.32
C THR A 94 16.33 -43.79 33.87
N GLY A 95 16.62 -42.80 33.03
CA GLY A 95 16.50 -41.39 33.39
C GLY A 95 15.04 -40.99 33.62
N VAL A 96 14.77 -40.18 34.63
CA VAL A 96 13.41 -39.73 35.00
C VAL A 96 13.29 -38.22 34.91
N LYS A 97 14.19 -37.47 35.57
CA LYS A 97 14.18 -36.00 35.59
C LYS A 97 15.61 -35.48 35.52
N ARG A 98 15.82 -34.34 34.85
CA ARG A 98 17.13 -33.68 34.78
C ARG A 98 17.72 -33.46 36.16
N GLY A 99 19.02 -33.72 36.27
CA GLY A 99 19.76 -33.66 37.52
C GLY A 99 20.83 -34.73 37.60
N THR A 100 21.47 -34.84 38.75
CA THR A 100 22.54 -35.80 39.00
C THR A 100 22.19 -36.70 40.17
N CYS A 101 22.32 -38.01 39.99
CA CYS A 101 22.21 -38.99 41.06
C CYS A 101 23.27 -40.08 40.91
N SER A 102 23.35 -40.99 41.86
CA SER A 102 24.20 -42.17 41.76
C SER A 102 23.39 -43.45 41.88
N VAL A 103 23.82 -44.48 41.14
CA VAL A 103 23.29 -45.84 41.23
C VAL A 103 24.36 -46.73 41.83
N THR A 104 24.10 -47.27 43.01
CA THR A 104 25.05 -48.10 43.75
C THR A 104 24.68 -49.58 43.60
N VAL A 105 25.66 -50.36 43.19
CA VAL A 105 25.59 -51.82 43.07
C VAL A 105 26.28 -52.41 44.28
N THR A 106 25.60 -53.29 45.03
CA THR A 106 26.17 -53.88 46.26
C THR A 106 25.96 -55.38 46.30
N THR A 107 27.04 -56.15 46.43
CA THR A 107 27.01 -57.61 46.62
C THR A 107 26.58 -57.98 48.04
N THR A 108 26.18 -59.23 48.26
CA THR A 108 25.70 -59.73 49.58
C THR A 108 26.72 -59.58 50.71
N ASN A 109 28.02 -59.54 50.40
CA ASN A 109 29.11 -59.34 51.36
C ASN A 109 29.55 -57.86 51.52
N GLY A 110 28.89 -56.91 50.85
CA GLY A 110 29.12 -55.48 51.01
C GLY A 110 30.14 -54.83 50.06
N VAL A 111 30.64 -55.55 49.04
CA VAL A 111 31.46 -54.95 47.98
C VAL A 111 30.56 -54.15 47.04
N SER A 112 30.95 -52.92 46.72
CA SER A 112 30.11 -52.03 45.92
C SER A 112 30.85 -51.30 44.79
N ALA A 113 30.10 -50.95 43.75
CA ALA A 113 30.52 -50.02 42.70
C ALA A 113 29.41 -48.99 42.45
N VAL A 114 29.79 -47.78 42.02
CA VAL A 114 28.87 -46.65 41.84
C VAL A 114 28.89 -46.21 40.39
N ILE A 115 27.70 -46.02 39.83
CA ILE A 115 27.48 -45.39 38.53
C ILE A 115 27.02 -43.95 38.81
N ASN A 116 27.75 -42.96 38.31
CA ASN A 116 27.30 -41.57 38.30
C ASN A 116 26.32 -41.37 37.15
N VAL A 117 25.09 -40.97 37.45
CA VAL A 117 24.04 -40.77 36.45
C VAL A 117 23.73 -39.29 36.38
N LYS A 118 23.91 -38.70 35.20
CA LYS A 118 23.44 -37.35 34.86
C LYS A 118 22.29 -37.49 33.88
N VAL A 119 21.15 -36.95 34.23
CA VAL A 119 20.05 -36.78 33.28
C VAL A 119 20.16 -35.37 32.72
N VAL A 120 20.40 -35.26 31.41
CA VAL A 120 20.86 -34.03 30.75
C VAL A 120 19.96 -33.67 29.56
N ALA A 121 20.08 -32.43 29.09
CA ALA A 121 19.46 -31.99 27.84
C ALA A 121 20.04 -32.73 26.63
N VAL A 122 19.18 -33.03 25.65
CA VAL A 122 19.54 -33.75 24.44
C VAL A 122 19.00 -33.04 23.20
N MET A 123 19.83 -32.96 22.16
CA MET A 123 19.42 -32.57 20.81
C MET A 123 19.75 -33.71 19.85
N LYS A 124 18.72 -34.30 19.23
CA LYS A 124 18.84 -35.41 18.28
C LYS A 124 18.24 -35.02 16.93
N PHE A 125 19.01 -35.21 15.87
CA PHE A 125 18.64 -34.79 14.52
C PHE A 125 19.32 -35.65 13.45
N ILE A 126 18.80 -35.62 12.23
CA ILE A 126 19.44 -36.19 11.05
C ILE A 126 20.07 -35.06 10.25
N THR A 127 21.31 -35.25 9.82
CA THR A 127 22.01 -34.32 8.92
C THR A 127 22.69 -35.08 7.80
N ARG A 128 22.63 -34.53 6.58
CA ARG A 128 23.43 -35.01 5.45
C ARG A 128 24.77 -34.28 5.45
N ILE A 129 25.86 -35.01 5.33
CA ILE A 129 27.20 -34.44 5.27
C ILE A 129 27.49 -34.00 3.83
N ASP A 130 27.28 -32.73 3.53
CA ASP A 130 27.64 -32.15 2.23
C ASP A 130 29.14 -31.85 2.14
N ASN A 131 29.77 -31.57 3.28
CA ASN A 131 31.21 -31.34 3.37
C ASN A 131 31.68 -31.62 4.80
N ALA A 132 32.70 -32.45 4.96
CA ALA A 132 33.22 -32.85 6.28
C ALA A 132 33.81 -31.67 7.08
N SER A 133 34.23 -30.59 6.42
CA SER A 133 34.74 -29.37 7.07
C SER A 133 33.64 -28.35 7.40
N ARG A 134 32.39 -28.59 7.02
CA ARG A 134 31.26 -27.72 7.40
C ARG A 134 30.77 -28.05 8.81
N PRO A 135 30.27 -27.04 9.54
CA PRO A 135 29.73 -27.31 10.86
C PRO A 135 28.39 -28.05 10.83
N LEU A 136 28.08 -28.76 11.91
CA LEU A 136 26.82 -29.48 12.11
C LEU A 136 25.77 -28.59 12.81
N PHE A 137 26.18 -27.86 13.85
CA PHE A 137 25.29 -27.01 14.65
C PHE A 137 26.08 -25.88 15.33
N TYR A 138 25.34 -24.92 15.90
CA TYR A 138 25.83 -23.77 16.66
C TYR A 138 25.59 -23.98 18.15
N VAL A 139 26.53 -23.60 19.01
CA VAL A 139 26.43 -23.80 20.47
C VAL A 139 27.30 -22.82 21.25
N ARG A 140 27.04 -22.66 22.55
CA ARG A 140 27.93 -21.97 23.47
C ARG A 140 29.14 -22.87 23.78
N MET A 141 30.35 -22.38 23.51
CA MET A 141 31.57 -23.19 23.47
C MET A 141 32.10 -23.63 24.84
N ASP A 142 31.60 -23.05 25.94
CA ASP A 142 31.97 -23.42 27.31
C ASP A 142 31.04 -24.48 27.94
N GLU A 143 30.04 -24.98 27.20
CA GLU A 143 29.25 -26.15 27.59
C GLU A 143 30.05 -27.45 27.40
N ASP A 144 29.99 -28.35 28.39
CA ASP A 144 30.62 -29.67 28.32
C ASP A 144 29.66 -30.71 27.75
N PHE A 145 29.54 -30.76 26.42
CA PHE A 145 28.65 -31.69 25.72
C PHE A 145 29.41 -32.84 25.03
N THR A 146 28.69 -33.91 24.70
CA THR A 146 29.18 -35.03 23.88
C THR A 146 28.35 -35.19 22.63
N ILE A 147 28.94 -35.76 21.57
CA ILE A 147 28.27 -36.08 20.32
C ILE A 147 28.37 -37.59 20.08
N ASP A 148 27.24 -38.24 19.85
CA ASP A 148 27.12 -39.57 19.25
C ASP A 148 26.77 -39.39 17.76
N TYR A 149 27.60 -39.96 16.89
CA TYR A 149 27.47 -39.88 15.43
C TYR A 149 26.59 -40.98 14.84
N GLY A 150 25.80 -41.68 15.66
CA GLY A 150 24.87 -42.73 15.27
C GLY A 150 25.38 -44.15 15.50
N ASP A 151 26.54 -44.30 16.14
CA ASP A 151 27.16 -45.59 16.46
C ASP A 151 26.96 -46.00 17.93
N GLY A 152 26.30 -45.16 18.73
CA GLY A 152 26.05 -45.39 20.15
C GLY A 152 27.22 -44.96 21.05
N THR A 153 28.22 -44.25 20.51
CA THR A 153 29.39 -43.80 21.27
C THR A 153 29.38 -42.29 21.46
N ASP A 154 29.15 -41.85 22.70
CA ASP A 154 29.33 -40.45 23.09
C ASP A 154 30.82 -40.05 23.06
N SER A 155 31.20 -39.09 22.21
CA SER A 155 32.59 -38.62 22.07
C SER A 155 32.71 -37.09 22.10
N ARG A 156 33.95 -36.58 22.19
CA ARG A 156 34.31 -35.15 22.03
C ARG A 156 35.13 -34.92 20.76
N GLU A 157 34.82 -35.69 19.71
CA GLU A 157 35.51 -35.64 18.42
C GLU A 157 34.97 -34.49 17.56
N TYR A 158 35.19 -33.27 18.02
CA TYR A 158 34.82 -32.05 17.31
C TYR A 158 35.78 -30.90 17.64
N ARG A 159 35.74 -29.88 16.80
CA ARG A 159 36.37 -28.57 17.04
C ARG A 159 35.37 -27.46 16.80
N PHE A 160 35.68 -26.26 17.28
CA PHE A 160 34.86 -25.08 17.04
C PHE A 160 35.42 -24.23 15.91
N ASP A 161 34.53 -23.64 15.13
CA ASP A 161 34.76 -22.41 14.38
C ASP A 161 34.08 -21.25 15.12
N ALA A 162 34.85 -20.25 15.54
CA ALA A 162 34.37 -19.24 16.47
C ALA A 162 33.42 -18.25 15.78
N ALA A 163 32.21 -18.12 16.30
CA ALA A 163 31.24 -17.10 15.87
C ALA A 163 31.36 -15.81 16.70
N SER A 164 31.74 -15.97 17.98
CA SER A 164 32.01 -14.90 18.94
C SER A 164 32.97 -15.41 20.03
N ALA A 165 33.19 -14.62 21.08
CA ALA A 165 34.01 -15.02 22.23
C ALA A 165 33.45 -16.24 23.00
N VAL A 166 32.13 -16.47 22.94
CA VAL A 166 31.45 -17.50 23.77
C VAL A 166 30.67 -18.52 22.94
N TYR A 167 30.39 -18.22 21.67
CA TYR A 167 29.65 -19.09 20.78
C TYR A 167 30.45 -19.47 19.53
N GLY A 168 30.20 -20.67 19.03
CA GLY A 168 30.85 -21.18 17.83
C GLY A 168 30.04 -22.27 17.15
N TRP A 169 30.47 -22.61 15.95
CA TRP A 169 29.91 -23.70 15.17
C TRP A 169 30.76 -24.96 15.32
N VAL A 170 30.10 -26.10 15.51
CA VAL A 170 30.74 -27.39 15.80
C VAL A 170 31.05 -28.12 14.49
N ILE A 171 32.34 -28.39 14.24
CA ILE A 171 32.83 -29.12 13.08
C ILE A 171 33.35 -30.49 13.55
N PRO A 172 32.92 -31.60 12.92
CA PRO A 172 33.37 -32.92 13.33
C PRO A 172 34.88 -33.07 13.07
N THR A 173 35.59 -33.70 14.00
CA THR A 173 36.96 -34.20 13.74
C THR A 173 36.98 -35.71 13.52
N ARG A 174 35.82 -36.36 13.68
CA ARG A 174 35.59 -37.75 13.33
C ARG A 174 35.46 -37.90 11.82
N ASP A 175 35.90 -39.04 11.29
CA ASP A 175 35.74 -39.37 9.87
C ASP A 175 34.26 -39.52 9.53
N VAL A 176 33.75 -38.58 8.72
CA VAL A 176 32.39 -38.57 8.17
C VAL A 176 32.44 -38.60 6.64
N VAL A 177 31.52 -39.31 6.02
CA VAL A 177 31.50 -39.52 4.56
C VAL A 177 30.60 -38.49 3.90
N GLU A 178 31.14 -37.75 2.92
CA GLU A 178 30.35 -36.79 2.13
C GLU A 178 29.27 -37.52 1.32
N GLY A 179 28.03 -37.01 1.37
CA GLY A 179 26.85 -37.57 0.74
C GLY A 179 25.98 -38.43 1.66
N GLU A 180 26.51 -38.92 2.79
CA GLU A 180 25.78 -39.79 3.72
C GLU A 180 24.99 -39.01 4.77
N GLU A 181 23.93 -39.65 5.29
CA GLU A 181 23.11 -39.14 6.39
C GLU A 181 23.54 -39.74 7.73
N TYR A 182 23.63 -38.91 8.75
CA TYR A 182 23.99 -39.32 10.10
C TYR A 182 22.90 -38.91 11.09
N THR A 183 22.54 -39.83 11.99
CA THR A 183 21.74 -39.50 13.17
C THR A 183 22.68 -38.99 14.26
N ILE A 184 22.66 -37.69 14.51
CA ILE A 184 23.50 -37.05 15.51
C ILE A 184 22.71 -36.91 16.81
N THR A 185 23.30 -37.33 17.93
CA THR A 185 22.76 -37.10 19.27
C THR A 185 23.77 -36.28 20.08
N VAL A 186 23.39 -35.07 20.46
CA VAL A 186 24.20 -34.18 21.30
C VAL A 186 23.63 -34.20 22.71
N LYS A 187 24.46 -34.54 23.70
CA LYS A 187 24.04 -34.64 25.10
C LYS A 187 24.72 -33.58 25.95
N ASN A 188 24.00 -33.05 26.93
CA ASN A 188 24.43 -32.02 27.87
C ASN A 188 24.64 -30.64 27.24
N THR A 189 23.70 -30.21 26.40
CA THR A 189 23.69 -28.84 25.84
C THR A 189 22.34 -28.15 25.97
N GLU A 190 22.35 -26.91 26.45
CA GLU A 190 21.16 -26.07 26.60
C GLU A 190 21.10 -24.96 25.53
N THR A 191 22.15 -24.78 24.73
CA THR A 191 22.21 -23.69 23.72
C THR A 191 22.37 -24.16 22.29
N ALA A 192 22.51 -25.47 22.05
CA ALA A 192 22.68 -25.99 20.71
C ALA A 192 21.48 -25.66 19.78
N SER A 193 21.77 -25.24 18.55
CA SER A 193 20.79 -24.87 17.53
C SER A 193 21.39 -24.99 16.12
N PHE A 194 20.58 -24.83 15.08
CA PHE A 194 21.01 -24.79 13.67
C PHE A 194 21.19 -23.37 13.15
N GLN A 195 21.47 -22.41 14.04
CA GLN A 195 21.67 -21.02 13.69
C GLN A 195 22.92 -20.83 12.81
N ARG A 196 22.74 -20.16 11.67
CA ARG A 196 23.79 -19.97 10.66
C ARG A 196 24.53 -18.64 10.76
N THR A 197 24.00 -17.70 11.54
CA THR A 197 24.47 -16.32 11.57
C THR A 197 24.58 -15.85 13.01
N SER A 198 25.69 -15.20 13.37
CA SER A 198 25.88 -14.57 14.68
C SER A 198 26.55 -13.21 14.47
N GLY A 199 25.84 -12.13 14.79
CA GLY A 199 26.25 -10.77 14.40
C GLY A 199 26.39 -10.65 12.88
N ASN A 200 27.58 -10.24 12.42
CA ASN A 200 27.89 -10.10 10.98
C ASN A 200 28.56 -11.35 10.37
N VAL A 201 28.75 -12.42 11.16
CA VAL A 201 29.39 -13.65 10.70
C VAL A 201 28.32 -14.65 10.29
N SER A 202 28.49 -15.29 9.14
CA SER A 202 27.56 -16.31 8.63
C SER A 202 28.32 -17.52 8.11
N VAL A 203 27.76 -18.71 8.31
CA VAL A 203 28.31 -19.98 7.85
C VAL A 203 27.26 -20.81 7.09
N THR A 204 27.74 -21.78 6.31
CA THR A 204 26.91 -22.82 5.73
C THR A 204 27.10 -24.09 6.53
N LEU A 205 26.04 -24.56 7.20
CA LEU A 205 26.04 -25.83 7.91
C LEU A 205 25.90 -27.00 6.93
N ASN A 206 26.28 -28.19 7.36
CA ASN A 206 25.74 -29.41 6.79
C ASN A 206 24.20 -29.40 6.99
N PRO A 207 23.41 -29.67 5.95
CA PRO A 207 21.96 -29.53 6.04
C PRO A 207 21.39 -30.48 7.09
N VAL A 208 20.73 -29.92 8.11
CA VAL A 208 19.81 -30.67 8.96
C VAL A 208 18.58 -31.03 8.12
N GLN A 209 18.15 -32.29 8.21
CA GLN A 209 17.06 -32.86 7.43
C GLN A 209 15.84 -33.18 8.30
N GLU A 210 16.08 -33.72 9.48
CA GLU A 210 15.03 -34.05 10.45
C GLU A 210 15.41 -33.62 11.86
N ILE A 211 14.46 -33.08 12.61
CA ILE A 211 14.60 -32.88 14.06
C ILE A 211 13.82 -33.98 14.77
N ILE A 212 14.54 -34.84 15.51
CA ILE A 212 13.97 -36.02 16.17
C ILE A 212 13.56 -35.68 17.60
N LEU A 213 14.45 -35.03 18.36
CA LEU A 213 14.22 -34.75 19.78
C LEU A 213 15.02 -33.52 20.21
N LEU A 214 14.41 -32.65 20.98
CA LEU A 214 15.05 -31.52 21.63
C LEU A 214 14.49 -31.40 23.05
N THR A 215 15.32 -31.69 24.04
CA THR A 215 15.00 -31.57 25.46
C THR A 215 15.93 -30.56 26.11
N GLY A 216 15.51 -29.94 27.20
CA GLY A 216 16.33 -29.04 28.01
C GLY A 216 15.51 -28.15 28.94
N ASP A 217 16.21 -27.46 29.83
CA ASP A 217 15.63 -26.39 30.66
C ASP A 217 15.72 -25.01 29.99
N ARG A 218 16.02 -24.97 28.68
CA ARG A 218 16.05 -23.79 27.80
C ARG A 218 14.85 -22.87 28.02
N ASP A 219 15.10 -21.57 27.96
CA ASP A 219 14.08 -20.53 28.06
C ASP A 219 13.64 -19.97 26.69
N ASN A 220 14.34 -20.30 25.60
CA ASN A 220 14.01 -19.81 24.27
C ASN A 220 14.50 -20.72 23.12
N LEU A 221 13.87 -20.57 21.96
CA LEU A 221 14.23 -21.20 20.67
C LEU A 221 14.43 -20.15 19.57
N VAL A 222 14.93 -18.96 19.93
CA VAL A 222 15.06 -17.86 18.97
C VAL A 222 15.98 -18.27 17.82
N SER A 223 15.49 -18.18 16.59
CA SER A 223 16.21 -18.55 15.37
C SER A 223 16.76 -19.98 15.34
N PHE A 224 16.21 -20.90 16.14
CA PHE A 224 16.75 -22.24 16.36
C PHE A 224 17.10 -23.00 15.07
N ALA A 225 16.21 -23.00 14.07
CA ALA A 225 16.42 -23.59 12.75
C ALA A 225 16.28 -22.56 11.62
N SER A 226 16.55 -21.29 11.91
CA SER A 226 16.41 -20.21 10.93
C SER A 226 17.38 -20.41 9.75
N GLY A 227 16.83 -20.48 8.55
CA GLY A 227 17.56 -20.71 7.30
C GLY A 227 18.00 -22.15 7.07
N ALA A 228 17.44 -23.12 7.81
CA ALA A 228 17.67 -24.55 7.62
C ALA A 228 16.89 -25.07 6.39
N THR A 229 17.34 -24.69 5.19
CA THR A 229 16.65 -25.01 3.93
C THR A 229 16.60 -26.50 3.59
N GLY A 230 17.40 -27.35 4.26
CA GLY A 230 17.36 -28.80 4.12
C GLY A 230 16.35 -29.50 5.04
N LEU A 231 15.82 -28.81 6.05
CA LEU A 231 14.92 -29.40 7.05
C LEU A 231 13.58 -29.69 6.38
N TYR A 232 13.21 -30.96 6.31
CA TYR A 232 11.94 -31.38 5.70
C TYR A 232 10.95 -31.99 6.70
N LYS A 233 11.39 -32.37 7.91
CA LYS A 233 10.56 -33.02 8.92
C LYS A 233 10.92 -32.64 10.36
N VAL A 234 9.90 -32.46 11.20
CA VAL A 234 10.01 -32.42 12.66
C VAL A 234 9.18 -33.58 13.21
N HIS A 235 9.78 -34.42 14.05
CA HIS A 235 9.09 -35.60 14.59
C HIS A 235 8.06 -35.22 15.66
N ALA A 236 7.00 -36.02 15.76
CA ALA A 236 6.01 -35.87 16.83
C ALA A 236 6.67 -36.04 18.20
N GLY A 237 6.30 -35.16 19.15
CA GLY A 237 6.89 -35.14 20.49
C GLY A 237 8.33 -34.59 20.55
N ALA A 238 8.90 -34.11 19.44
CA ALA A 238 10.27 -33.59 19.42
C ALA A 238 10.51 -32.47 20.46
N PHE A 239 9.46 -31.72 20.83
CA PHE A 239 9.51 -30.58 21.75
C PHE A 239 8.74 -30.77 23.07
N ASP A 240 8.34 -32.00 23.42
CA ASP A 240 7.48 -32.25 24.59
C ASP A 240 8.17 -31.93 25.94
N ASP A 241 9.49 -32.02 26.00
CA ASP A 241 10.30 -31.84 27.21
C ASP A 241 11.08 -30.51 27.21
N LEU A 242 10.35 -29.40 27.02
CA LEU A 242 10.87 -28.02 27.04
C LEU A 242 9.98 -27.11 27.92
N PRO A 243 9.98 -27.30 29.25
CA PRO A 243 8.99 -26.69 30.15
C PRO A 243 9.12 -25.17 30.33
N ASN A 244 10.29 -24.58 30.04
CA ASN A 244 10.60 -23.19 30.38
C ASN A 244 10.57 -22.22 29.18
N ILE A 245 10.14 -22.67 27.99
CA ILE A 245 10.20 -21.84 26.78
C ILE A 245 9.29 -20.61 26.90
N GLN A 246 9.89 -19.45 26.71
CA GLN A 246 9.23 -18.14 26.73
C GLN A 246 9.18 -17.49 25.34
N ASN A 247 10.09 -17.84 24.42
CA ASN A 247 10.22 -17.17 23.12
C ASN A 247 10.67 -18.12 21.99
N CYS A 248 9.88 -18.17 20.92
CA CYS A 248 10.08 -18.99 19.73
C CYS A 248 10.23 -18.16 18.45
N ASN A 249 10.65 -16.89 18.56
CA ASN A 249 10.79 -16.01 17.40
C ASN A 249 11.70 -16.65 16.34
N SER A 250 11.21 -16.73 15.10
CA SER A 250 11.96 -17.25 13.95
C SER A 250 12.44 -18.70 14.10
N VAL A 251 11.81 -19.51 14.95
CA VAL A 251 12.24 -20.90 15.25
C VAL A 251 12.50 -21.75 14.00
N PHE A 252 11.65 -21.65 12.95
CA PHE A 252 11.77 -22.35 11.67
C PHE A 252 11.80 -21.40 10.47
N ARG A 253 12.16 -20.13 10.66
CA ARG A 253 12.16 -19.13 9.59
C ARG A 253 12.98 -19.60 8.39
N GLY A 254 12.39 -19.65 7.20
CA GLY A 254 13.07 -19.97 5.94
C GLY A 254 13.40 -21.45 5.79
N CYS A 255 12.74 -22.35 6.52
CA CYS A 255 12.83 -23.80 6.30
C CYS A 255 12.06 -24.19 5.03
N SER A 256 12.60 -23.83 3.87
CA SER A 256 11.92 -23.93 2.57
C SER A 256 11.63 -25.36 2.09
N SER A 257 12.15 -26.39 2.76
CA SER A 257 11.87 -27.80 2.46
C SER A 257 10.90 -28.46 3.46
N LEU A 258 10.47 -27.75 4.50
CA LEU A 258 9.57 -28.27 5.53
C LEU A 258 8.18 -28.45 4.93
N THR A 259 7.69 -29.69 4.87
CA THR A 259 6.45 -30.04 4.15
C THR A 259 5.25 -30.21 5.07
N GLU A 260 5.48 -30.74 6.27
CA GLU A 260 4.45 -31.04 7.28
C GLU A 260 4.94 -30.67 8.68
N LEU A 261 3.98 -30.43 9.58
CA LEU A 261 4.22 -30.20 11.00
C LEU A 261 3.47 -31.29 11.79
N PRO A 262 4.05 -31.82 12.87
CA PRO A 262 3.34 -32.75 13.72
C PRO A 262 2.24 -32.05 14.52
N GLU A 263 1.17 -32.79 14.81
CA GLU A 263 0.14 -32.35 15.76
C GLU A 263 0.76 -32.09 17.14
N LEU A 264 0.19 -31.15 17.89
CA LEU A 264 0.59 -30.82 19.27
C LEU A 264 2.05 -30.36 19.44
N LEU A 265 2.74 -29.97 18.37
CA LEU A 265 4.17 -29.58 18.38
C LEU A 265 4.54 -28.58 19.50
N PHE A 266 3.64 -27.65 19.82
CA PHE A 266 3.86 -26.62 20.85
C PHE A 266 2.93 -26.74 22.06
N ALA A 267 2.17 -27.83 22.20
CA ALA A 267 1.12 -27.95 23.23
C ALA A 267 1.64 -27.88 24.68
N ARG A 268 2.95 -28.09 24.88
CA ARG A 268 3.61 -28.02 26.20
C ARG A 268 4.22 -26.66 26.53
N PHE A 269 4.15 -25.69 25.62
CA PHE A 269 4.81 -24.39 25.75
C PHE A 269 3.98 -23.38 26.56
N SER A 270 3.58 -23.74 27.79
CA SER A 270 2.62 -22.97 28.60
C SER A 270 3.11 -21.57 29.02
N GLY A 271 4.43 -21.32 28.98
CA GLY A 271 5.03 -20.04 29.33
C GLY A 271 5.41 -19.15 28.13
N THR A 272 5.14 -19.60 26.89
CA THR A 272 5.60 -18.88 25.69
C THR A 272 4.77 -17.63 25.43
N THR A 273 5.46 -16.54 25.08
CA THR A 273 4.85 -15.22 24.82
C THR A 273 4.97 -14.79 23.35
N ASN A 274 5.85 -15.41 22.55
CA ASN A 274 6.20 -14.93 21.22
C ASN A 274 6.49 -16.06 20.22
N PHE A 275 5.73 -16.09 19.12
CA PHE A 275 5.92 -16.97 17.95
C PHE A 275 6.13 -16.17 16.65
N SER A 276 6.59 -14.92 16.75
CA SER A 276 6.78 -14.07 15.58
C SER A 276 7.72 -14.73 14.57
N SER A 277 7.32 -14.73 13.29
CA SER A 277 8.08 -15.31 12.19
C SER A 277 8.43 -16.79 12.33
N ALA A 278 7.75 -17.56 13.19
CA ALA A 278 8.10 -18.95 13.49
C ALA A 278 8.28 -19.80 12.22
N PHE A 279 7.40 -19.67 11.23
CA PHE A 279 7.42 -20.39 9.96
C PHE A 279 7.53 -19.45 8.74
N TYR A 280 8.00 -18.22 8.94
CA TYR A 280 8.16 -17.26 7.84
C TYR A 280 8.95 -17.87 6.68
N GLY A 281 8.41 -17.87 5.48
CA GLY A 281 9.09 -18.35 4.27
C GLY A 281 9.28 -19.86 4.19
N CYS A 282 8.51 -20.66 4.93
CA CYS A 282 8.44 -22.11 4.77
C CYS A 282 7.63 -22.47 3.50
N THR A 283 8.23 -22.23 2.33
CA THR A 283 7.54 -22.30 1.03
C THR A 283 7.08 -23.69 0.60
N ALA A 284 7.59 -24.76 1.23
CA ALA A 284 7.14 -26.13 0.99
C ALA A 284 5.94 -26.56 1.87
N LEU A 285 5.63 -25.81 2.93
CA LEU A 285 4.62 -26.19 3.92
C LEU A 285 3.22 -26.11 3.28
N ALA A 286 2.51 -27.24 3.28
CA ALA A 286 1.23 -27.37 2.57
C ALA A 286 0.00 -27.19 3.48
N ALA A 287 0.11 -27.50 4.77
CA ALA A 287 -0.98 -27.40 5.74
C ALA A 287 -0.47 -27.00 7.13
N VAL A 288 -1.30 -26.27 7.88
CA VAL A 288 -1.15 -26.09 9.33
C VAL A 288 -1.97 -27.18 10.04
N PRO A 289 -1.40 -27.95 10.99
CA PRO A 289 -2.17 -28.87 11.81
C PRO A 289 -3.26 -28.16 12.61
N ASP A 290 -4.40 -28.81 12.76
CA ASP A 290 -5.50 -28.28 13.58
C ASP A 290 -5.01 -28.03 15.02
N GLY A 291 -5.32 -26.86 15.57
CA GLY A 291 -4.95 -26.47 16.92
C GLY A 291 -3.45 -26.31 17.18
N LEU A 292 -2.61 -26.05 16.16
CA LEU A 292 -1.15 -25.96 16.34
C LEU A 292 -0.71 -25.05 17.50
N PHE A 293 -1.41 -23.93 17.73
CA PHE A 293 -1.16 -23.02 18.85
C PHE A 293 -2.34 -22.94 19.84
N SER A 294 -3.28 -23.88 19.81
CA SER A 294 -4.48 -23.81 20.66
C SER A 294 -4.12 -23.79 22.15
N GLU A 295 -4.87 -23.03 22.94
CA GLU A 295 -4.77 -22.92 24.41
C GLU A 295 -3.43 -22.34 24.92
N LEU A 296 -2.61 -21.76 24.04
CA LEU A 296 -1.38 -21.05 24.42
C LEU A 296 -1.71 -19.63 24.94
N SER A 297 -2.46 -19.58 26.04
CA SER A 297 -3.08 -18.37 26.60
C SER A 297 -2.13 -17.23 26.98
N GLN A 298 -0.82 -17.49 27.10
CA GLN A 298 0.21 -16.48 27.41
C GLN A 298 0.85 -15.86 26.16
N VAL A 299 0.59 -16.41 24.96
CA VAL A 299 1.19 -15.88 23.72
C VAL A 299 0.57 -14.53 23.39
N THR A 300 1.43 -13.54 23.18
CA THR A 300 1.04 -12.17 22.83
C THR A 300 1.29 -11.83 21.35
N LEU A 301 2.26 -12.48 20.71
CA LEU A 301 2.77 -12.13 19.38
C LEU A 301 2.78 -13.32 18.41
N PHE A 302 2.00 -13.22 17.33
CA PHE A 302 1.99 -14.10 16.15
C PHE A 302 2.36 -13.36 14.86
N THR A 303 3.11 -12.26 14.98
CA THR A 303 3.51 -11.43 13.83
C THR A 303 4.25 -12.24 12.77
N SER A 304 3.77 -12.23 11.53
CA SER A 304 4.40 -12.90 10.38
C SER A 304 4.62 -14.41 10.55
N VAL A 305 3.85 -15.07 11.43
CA VAL A 305 4.09 -16.47 11.83
C VAL A 305 4.16 -17.45 10.65
N PHE A 306 3.33 -17.29 9.61
CA PHE A 306 3.34 -18.05 8.35
C PHE A 306 3.52 -17.18 7.10
N GLU A 307 4.09 -15.98 7.25
CA GLU A 307 4.25 -15.07 6.11
C GLU A 307 5.11 -15.73 5.00
N ASN A 308 4.69 -15.61 3.74
CA ASN A 308 5.31 -16.22 2.56
C ASN A 308 5.38 -17.76 2.56
N CYS A 309 4.50 -18.46 3.29
CA CYS A 309 4.25 -19.90 3.12
C CYS A 309 3.43 -20.15 1.83
N THR A 310 4.06 -20.02 0.67
CA THR A 310 3.36 -19.92 -0.62
C THR A 310 2.59 -21.16 -1.07
N ARG A 311 2.88 -22.34 -0.50
CA ARG A 311 2.14 -23.61 -0.76
C ARG A 311 1.04 -23.92 0.25
N LEU A 312 0.86 -23.10 1.27
CA LEU A 312 -0.12 -23.34 2.32
C LEU A 312 -1.54 -23.26 1.73
N LEU A 313 -2.31 -24.35 1.86
CA LEU A 313 -3.66 -24.47 1.28
C LEU A 313 -4.77 -24.03 2.24
N SER A 314 -4.59 -24.28 3.54
CA SER A 314 -5.52 -23.89 4.60
C SER A 314 -4.74 -23.41 5.83
N ALA A 315 -5.34 -22.49 6.58
CA ALA A 315 -4.76 -21.93 7.79
C ALA A 315 -4.91 -22.86 9.02
N GLY A 316 -5.58 -24.01 8.86
CA GLY A 316 -5.88 -24.97 9.92
C GLY A 316 -7.13 -24.58 10.72
N LYS A 317 -7.80 -25.56 11.34
CA LYS A 317 -8.91 -25.29 12.26
C LYS A 317 -8.37 -24.93 13.62
N ASN A 318 -9.00 -23.96 14.28
CA ASN A 318 -8.70 -23.60 15.67
C ASN A 318 -7.22 -23.24 15.92
N THR A 319 -6.48 -22.80 14.89
CA THR A 319 -5.02 -22.64 14.96
C THR A 319 -4.56 -21.76 16.11
N PHE A 320 -5.28 -20.66 16.41
CA PHE A 320 -5.00 -19.78 17.55
C PHE A 320 -6.10 -19.83 18.62
N GLN A 321 -6.94 -20.86 18.64
CA GLN A 321 -8.04 -20.95 19.59
C GLN A 321 -7.54 -20.79 21.03
N GLY A 322 -8.20 -19.97 21.85
CA GLY A 322 -7.88 -19.83 23.27
C GLY A 322 -6.58 -19.06 23.57
N CYS A 323 -5.94 -18.46 22.56
CA CYS A 323 -4.80 -17.56 22.73
C CYS A 323 -5.24 -16.20 23.31
N ALA A 324 -5.78 -16.19 24.53
CA ALA A 324 -6.47 -15.05 25.12
C ALA A 324 -5.62 -13.78 25.27
N ALA A 325 -4.29 -13.91 25.48
CA ALA A 325 -3.37 -12.77 25.56
C ALA A 325 -2.84 -12.28 24.20
N ALA A 326 -3.20 -12.93 23.09
CA ALA A 326 -2.68 -12.59 21.77
C ALA A 326 -3.20 -11.23 21.33
N THR A 327 -2.28 -10.29 21.11
CA THR A 327 -2.60 -8.92 20.69
C THR A 327 -2.25 -8.68 19.22
N HIS A 328 -1.23 -9.39 18.69
CA HIS A 328 -0.69 -9.16 17.36
C HIS A 328 -0.76 -10.40 16.46
N PHE A 329 -1.47 -10.25 15.33
CA PHE A 329 -1.57 -11.19 14.21
C PHE A 329 -1.15 -10.53 12.88
N THR A 330 -0.38 -9.44 12.96
CA THR A 330 0.08 -8.69 11.80
C THR A 330 0.81 -9.62 10.82
N SER A 331 0.42 -9.61 9.55
CA SER A 331 1.01 -10.42 8.48
C SER A 331 1.02 -11.94 8.73
N ALA A 332 0.22 -12.48 9.67
CA ALA A 332 0.31 -13.88 10.09
C ALA A 332 0.31 -14.88 8.92
N PHE A 333 -0.47 -14.63 7.85
CA PHE A 333 -0.54 -15.41 6.62
C PHE A 333 -0.26 -14.57 5.36
N SER A 334 0.39 -13.40 5.50
CA SER A 334 0.68 -12.53 4.36
C SER A 334 1.50 -13.29 3.30
N GLY A 335 1.19 -13.14 2.02
CA GLY A 335 1.88 -13.81 0.93
C GLY A 335 1.64 -15.33 0.84
N CYS A 336 0.70 -15.91 1.59
CA CYS A 336 0.27 -17.30 1.40
C CYS A 336 -0.58 -17.45 0.13
N THR A 337 0.08 -17.38 -1.04
CA THR A 337 -0.60 -17.23 -2.33
C THR A 337 -1.52 -18.38 -2.72
N SER A 338 -1.34 -19.58 -2.13
CA SER A 338 -2.17 -20.77 -2.39
C SER A 338 -3.28 -21.00 -1.35
N LEU A 339 -3.41 -20.12 -0.35
CA LEU A 339 -4.39 -20.26 0.72
C LEU A 339 -5.81 -20.09 0.16
N ILE A 340 -6.67 -21.09 0.34
CA ILE A 340 -8.00 -21.15 -0.28
C ILE A 340 -9.11 -20.68 0.68
N ASP A 341 -8.92 -20.90 1.99
CA ASP A 341 -9.83 -20.53 3.07
C ASP A 341 -9.06 -19.98 4.29
N THR A 342 -9.75 -19.20 5.14
CA THR A 342 -9.17 -18.60 6.36
C THR A 342 -9.09 -19.55 7.56
N GLY A 343 -9.57 -20.79 7.45
CA GLY A 343 -9.77 -21.70 8.59
C GLY A 343 -11.02 -21.38 9.42
N THR A 344 -11.69 -22.42 9.92
CA THR A 344 -12.81 -22.31 10.88
C THR A 344 -12.26 -22.14 12.30
N GLY A 345 -12.86 -21.24 13.09
CA GLY A 345 -12.52 -21.01 14.50
C GLY A 345 -11.10 -20.52 14.74
N ILE A 346 -10.42 -20.00 13.71
CA ILE A 346 -8.98 -19.71 13.76
C ILE A 346 -8.61 -18.70 14.86
N PHE A 347 -9.51 -17.77 15.19
CA PHE A 347 -9.34 -16.74 16.21
C PHE A 347 -10.29 -16.88 17.42
N ASP A 348 -10.94 -18.03 17.60
CA ASP A 348 -11.88 -18.23 18.72
C ASP A 348 -11.16 -18.04 20.06
N GLY A 349 -11.77 -17.31 21.00
CA GLY A 349 -11.15 -16.98 22.29
C GLY A 349 -9.94 -16.03 22.23
N CYS A 350 -9.61 -15.43 21.08
CA CYS A 350 -8.57 -14.39 20.96
C CYS A 350 -9.05 -13.00 21.45
N VAL A 351 -9.51 -12.95 22.69
CA VAL A 351 -10.23 -11.81 23.29
C VAL A 351 -9.39 -10.54 23.50
N SER A 352 -8.07 -10.60 23.33
CA SER A 352 -7.17 -9.41 23.39
C SER A 352 -6.69 -8.95 22.01
N GLY A 353 -7.14 -9.60 20.93
CA GLY A 353 -6.68 -9.33 19.57
C GLY A 353 -6.99 -7.89 19.13
N ASN A 354 -5.96 -7.11 18.82
CA ASN A 354 -6.12 -5.71 18.39
C ASN A 354 -5.25 -5.29 17.19
N ASN A 355 -4.45 -6.19 16.60
CA ASN A 355 -3.62 -5.86 15.45
C ASN A 355 -3.63 -7.01 14.42
N PHE A 356 -4.41 -6.84 13.36
CA PHE A 356 -4.62 -7.78 12.25
C PHE A 356 -4.19 -7.18 10.91
N GLY A 357 -3.31 -6.17 10.94
CA GLY A 357 -2.82 -5.54 9.72
C GLY A 357 -2.15 -6.58 8.82
N TYR A 358 -2.51 -6.60 7.53
CA TYR A 358 -1.92 -7.49 6.52
C TYR A 358 -2.06 -8.99 6.78
N THR A 359 -2.88 -9.44 7.75
CA THR A 359 -2.95 -10.86 8.17
C THR A 359 -3.12 -11.83 7.00
N PHE A 360 -3.95 -11.51 6.01
CA PHE A 360 -4.17 -12.31 4.80
C PHE A 360 -3.78 -11.54 3.51
N ASP A 361 -2.93 -10.51 3.58
CA ASP A 361 -2.51 -9.72 2.41
C ASP A 361 -1.85 -10.62 1.36
N GLY A 362 -2.27 -10.52 0.10
CA GLY A 362 -1.72 -11.30 -1.00
C GLY A 362 -2.08 -12.80 -0.99
N CYS A 363 -3.08 -13.23 -0.22
CA CYS A 363 -3.65 -14.58 -0.31
C CYS A 363 -4.49 -14.73 -1.59
N ARG A 364 -3.81 -14.81 -2.74
CA ARG A 364 -4.42 -14.68 -4.08
C ARG A 364 -5.42 -15.77 -4.44
N ALA A 365 -5.32 -16.95 -3.83
CA ALA A 365 -6.24 -18.08 -4.01
C ALA A 365 -7.44 -18.07 -3.04
N LEU A 366 -7.51 -17.12 -2.11
CA LEU A 366 -8.57 -17.07 -1.09
C LEU A 366 -9.92 -16.78 -1.75
N THR A 367 -10.86 -17.71 -1.66
CA THR A 367 -12.15 -17.62 -2.37
C THR A 367 -13.32 -17.22 -1.47
N THR A 368 -13.26 -17.61 -0.20
CA THR A 368 -14.31 -17.37 0.81
C THR A 368 -13.70 -17.04 2.17
N LEU A 369 -14.46 -16.32 3.00
CA LEU A 369 -14.11 -16.05 4.39
C LEU A 369 -15.09 -16.78 5.31
N SER A 370 -14.64 -17.25 6.47
CA SER A 370 -15.54 -17.81 7.48
C SER A 370 -16.47 -16.72 8.04
N GLU A 371 -17.76 -17.05 8.26
CA GLU A 371 -18.76 -16.08 8.76
C GLU A 371 -18.51 -15.65 10.22
N ASP A 372 -17.83 -16.50 10.97
CA ASP A 372 -17.49 -16.37 12.38
C ASP A 372 -16.05 -15.92 12.64
N LEU A 373 -15.30 -15.56 11.58
CA LEU A 373 -13.85 -15.30 11.63
C LEU A 373 -13.40 -14.35 12.75
N PHE A 374 -14.22 -13.35 13.11
CA PHE A 374 -13.91 -12.37 14.16
C PHE A 374 -14.94 -12.35 15.30
N SER A 375 -15.59 -13.48 15.59
CA SER A 375 -16.69 -13.54 16.59
C SER A 375 -16.25 -13.14 18.00
N ASP A 376 -15.06 -13.55 18.42
CA ASP A 376 -14.50 -13.28 19.77
C ASP A 376 -13.43 -12.17 19.76
N VAL A 377 -13.23 -11.51 18.63
CA VAL A 377 -12.17 -10.49 18.46
C VAL A 377 -12.75 -9.10 18.73
N PRO A 378 -12.29 -8.37 19.77
CA PRO A 378 -12.86 -7.07 20.13
C PRO A 378 -12.56 -5.99 19.08
N GLY A 379 -11.50 -6.10 18.29
CA GLY A 379 -11.26 -5.23 17.13
C GLY A 379 -9.81 -4.82 16.93
N GLY A 380 -9.54 -3.51 16.91
CA GLY A 380 -8.22 -2.92 16.63
C GLY A 380 -7.94 -2.52 15.17
N VAL A 381 -6.75 -2.84 14.66
CA VAL A 381 -6.26 -2.38 13.34
C VAL A 381 -6.38 -3.49 12.29
N PHE A 382 -7.17 -3.26 11.25
CA PHE A 382 -7.42 -4.17 10.12
C PHE A 382 -6.88 -3.63 8.78
N THR A 383 -5.79 -2.85 8.83
CA THR A 383 -5.16 -2.28 7.63
C THR A 383 -4.77 -3.37 6.64
N ALA A 384 -5.26 -3.27 5.41
CA ALA A 384 -4.90 -4.18 4.31
C ALA A 384 -5.04 -5.68 4.62
N ILE A 385 -5.91 -6.05 5.56
CA ILE A 385 -6.05 -7.44 6.03
C ILE A 385 -6.28 -8.45 4.89
N PHE A 386 -7.10 -8.13 3.89
CA PHE A 386 -7.39 -8.96 2.71
C PHE A 386 -6.96 -8.26 1.41
N ARG A 387 -5.97 -7.37 1.46
CA ARG A 387 -5.50 -6.67 0.27
C ARG A 387 -4.95 -7.69 -0.75
N ASN A 388 -5.22 -7.50 -2.03
CA ASN A 388 -4.82 -8.39 -3.13
C ASN A 388 -5.28 -9.86 -3.00
N CYS A 389 -6.36 -10.14 -2.26
CA CYS A 389 -7.06 -11.43 -2.31
C CYS A 389 -7.88 -11.54 -3.62
N THR A 390 -7.17 -11.71 -4.74
CA THR A 390 -7.73 -11.56 -6.09
C THR A 390 -8.78 -12.62 -6.48
N ALA A 391 -8.87 -13.74 -5.77
CA ALA A 391 -9.88 -14.78 -6.00
C ALA A 391 -11.14 -14.62 -5.12
N LEU A 392 -11.17 -13.65 -4.21
CA LEU A 392 -12.29 -13.44 -3.30
C LEU A 392 -13.48 -12.87 -4.07
N THR A 393 -14.60 -13.59 -4.07
CA THR A 393 -15.80 -13.22 -4.87
C THR A 393 -16.95 -12.67 -4.03
N GLN A 394 -17.04 -13.10 -2.76
CA GLN A 394 -18.14 -12.76 -1.85
C GLN A 394 -17.61 -12.48 -0.44
N LEU A 395 -18.35 -11.67 0.30
CA LEU A 395 -18.07 -11.35 1.71
C LEU A 395 -19.23 -11.86 2.59
N PRO A 396 -18.93 -12.43 3.77
CA PRO A 396 -19.95 -12.73 4.77
C PRO A 396 -20.67 -11.46 5.24
N PRO A 397 -21.99 -11.48 5.44
CA PRO A 397 -22.70 -10.36 6.05
C PRO A 397 -22.17 -10.05 7.46
N ARG A 398 -22.04 -8.78 7.81
CA ARG A 398 -21.72 -8.33 9.18
C ARG A 398 -20.47 -9.01 9.78
N LEU A 399 -19.44 -9.24 8.97
CA LEU A 399 -18.20 -9.93 9.35
C LEU A 399 -17.51 -9.28 10.58
N PHE A 400 -17.55 -7.95 10.68
CA PHE A 400 -16.87 -7.19 11.74
C PHE A 400 -17.79 -6.73 12.87
N ARG A 401 -19.03 -7.24 12.98
CA ARG A 401 -20.05 -6.74 13.93
C ARG A 401 -19.64 -6.75 15.41
N ASN A 402 -18.75 -7.65 15.81
CA ASN A 402 -18.27 -7.77 17.18
C ASN A 402 -16.97 -6.98 17.42
N CYS A 403 -16.36 -6.42 16.37
CA CYS A 403 -15.11 -5.69 16.43
C CYS A 403 -15.33 -4.22 16.88
N LEU A 404 -15.99 -4.02 18.02
CA LEU A 404 -16.40 -2.69 18.51
C LEU A 404 -15.22 -1.77 18.86
N GLU A 405 -14.03 -2.34 19.09
CA GLU A 405 -12.78 -1.63 19.33
C GLU A 405 -11.96 -1.40 18.04
N ALA A 406 -12.51 -1.71 16.86
CA ALA A 406 -11.84 -1.47 15.59
C ALA A 406 -11.65 0.04 15.34
N THR A 407 -10.44 0.43 14.95
CA THR A 407 -10.09 1.84 14.68
C THR A 407 -9.78 2.11 13.22
N HIS A 408 -9.35 1.10 12.45
CA HIS A 408 -8.76 1.32 11.12
C HIS A 408 -9.04 0.17 10.14
N PHE A 409 -9.61 0.47 8.99
CA PHE A 409 -9.90 -0.48 7.88
C PHE A 409 -9.25 -0.05 6.56
N GLY A 410 -8.22 0.79 6.62
CA GLY A 410 -7.55 1.30 5.43
C GLY A 410 -7.05 0.20 4.51
N GLY A 411 -7.51 0.17 3.25
CA GLY A 411 -7.13 -0.83 2.26
C GLY A 411 -7.58 -2.26 2.52
N ALA A 412 -8.49 -2.52 3.48
CA ALA A 412 -8.81 -3.86 3.96
C ALA A 412 -9.13 -4.88 2.84
N PHE A 413 -9.80 -4.45 1.77
CA PHE A 413 -10.15 -5.26 0.59
C PHE A 413 -9.57 -4.68 -0.71
N SER A 414 -8.56 -3.80 -0.64
CA SER A 414 -7.98 -3.18 -1.82
C SER A 414 -7.42 -4.25 -2.78
N GLY A 415 -7.74 -4.16 -4.06
CA GLY A 415 -7.24 -5.09 -5.07
C GLY A 415 -7.93 -6.46 -5.06
N CYS A 416 -9.06 -6.63 -4.37
CA CYS A 416 -9.92 -7.81 -4.52
C CYS A 416 -10.65 -7.75 -5.87
N THR A 417 -9.92 -8.01 -6.96
CA THR A 417 -10.38 -7.73 -8.33
C THR A 417 -11.57 -8.56 -8.79
N GLN A 418 -11.89 -9.67 -8.13
CA GLN A 418 -13.05 -10.53 -8.42
C GLN A 418 -14.22 -10.36 -7.44
N LEU A 419 -14.12 -9.44 -6.47
CA LEU A 419 -15.20 -9.20 -5.52
C LEU A 419 -16.41 -8.61 -6.25
N LEU A 420 -17.57 -9.26 -6.12
CA LEU A 420 -18.77 -8.91 -6.89
C LEU A 420 -19.70 -7.93 -6.16
N SER A 421 -19.79 -8.03 -4.83
CA SER A 421 -20.69 -7.20 -4.02
C SER A 421 -20.18 -7.01 -2.60
N VAL A 422 -20.45 -5.84 -2.01
CA VAL A 422 -20.34 -5.62 -0.56
C VAL A 422 -21.74 -5.81 0.06
N PRO A 423 -21.91 -6.72 1.05
CA PRO A 423 -23.17 -6.90 1.76
C PRO A 423 -23.69 -5.61 2.40
N ASP A 424 -25.00 -5.55 2.63
CA ASP A 424 -25.58 -4.46 3.41
C ASP A 424 -25.07 -4.47 4.85
N GLU A 425 -25.02 -3.29 5.47
CA GLU A 425 -24.61 -3.09 6.86
C GLU A 425 -23.20 -3.65 7.21
N PHE A 426 -22.34 -3.88 6.22
CA PHE A 426 -21.10 -4.64 6.38
C PHE A 426 -20.15 -4.09 7.46
N PHE A 427 -20.00 -2.76 7.56
CA PHE A 427 -19.26 -2.06 8.62
C PHE A 427 -20.17 -1.25 9.56
N LYS A 428 -21.48 -1.52 9.57
CA LYS A 428 -22.42 -0.69 10.33
C LYS A 428 -22.17 -0.75 11.85
N ASP A 429 -22.32 0.39 12.52
CA ASP A 429 -22.24 0.57 13.97
C ASP A 429 -20.88 0.19 14.60
N LEU A 430 -19.78 0.55 13.94
CA LEU A 430 -18.42 0.41 14.50
C LEU A 430 -17.95 1.76 15.09
N PRO A 431 -18.09 1.98 16.42
CA PRO A 431 -18.06 3.31 17.01
C PRO A 431 -16.68 3.96 17.03
N LEU A 432 -15.60 3.16 17.05
CA LEU A 432 -14.22 3.65 17.17
C LEU A 432 -13.48 3.80 15.84
N VAL A 433 -14.09 3.39 14.72
CA VAL A 433 -13.43 3.43 13.41
C VAL A 433 -13.24 4.86 12.97
N ASN A 434 -12.00 5.24 12.67
CA ASN A 434 -11.65 6.57 12.16
C ASN A 434 -11.15 6.58 10.72
N HIS A 435 -10.89 5.42 10.09
CA HIS A 435 -10.25 5.37 8.78
C HIS A 435 -10.79 4.25 7.86
N PHE A 436 -11.40 4.64 6.73
CA PHE A 436 -11.86 3.74 5.64
C PHE A 436 -11.16 4.05 4.30
N GLY A 437 -10.03 4.76 4.31
CA GLY A 437 -9.29 5.07 3.10
C GLY A 437 -8.95 3.81 2.29
N THR A 438 -9.12 3.85 0.97
CA THR A 438 -8.82 2.74 0.03
C THR A 438 -9.47 1.38 0.31
N VAL A 439 -10.46 1.28 1.21
CA VAL A 439 -11.00 0.01 1.72
C VAL A 439 -11.41 -0.98 0.63
N PHE A 440 -12.04 -0.54 -0.45
CA PHE A 440 -12.41 -1.34 -1.64
C PHE A 440 -11.69 -0.85 -2.92
N SER A 441 -10.59 -0.12 -2.80
CA SER A 441 -9.87 0.44 -3.95
C SER A 441 -9.38 -0.65 -4.90
N GLY A 442 -9.73 -0.55 -6.18
CA GLY A 442 -9.34 -1.48 -7.23
C GLY A 442 -10.15 -2.77 -7.28
N CYS A 443 -11.31 -2.84 -6.60
CA CYS A 443 -12.26 -3.94 -6.78
C CYS A 443 -12.97 -3.81 -8.14
N SER A 444 -12.27 -4.14 -9.22
CA SER A 444 -12.69 -3.84 -10.60
C SER A 444 -13.92 -4.61 -11.07
N SER A 445 -14.31 -5.69 -10.39
CA SER A 445 -15.53 -6.48 -10.66
C SER A 445 -16.68 -6.16 -9.70
N LEU A 446 -16.52 -5.20 -8.79
CA LEU A 446 -17.52 -4.86 -7.80
C LEU A 446 -18.69 -4.15 -8.47
N VAL A 447 -19.85 -4.79 -8.51
CA VAL A 447 -21.07 -4.28 -9.17
C VAL A 447 -21.93 -3.48 -8.21
N LYS A 448 -22.04 -3.91 -6.95
CA LYS A 448 -22.94 -3.32 -5.95
C LYS A 448 -22.29 -3.17 -4.59
N ALA A 449 -22.55 -2.05 -3.93
CA ALA A 449 -22.33 -1.89 -2.50
C ALA A 449 -23.69 -1.77 -1.78
N GLY A 450 -23.82 -2.43 -0.64
CA GLY A 450 -25.02 -2.38 0.20
C GLY A 450 -25.43 -0.96 0.61
N LYS A 451 -26.65 -0.83 1.15
CA LYS A 451 -27.24 0.49 1.36
C LYS A 451 -26.66 1.26 2.53
N ALA A 452 -26.28 0.57 3.58
CA ALA A 452 -25.84 1.14 4.85
C ALA A 452 -24.44 0.62 5.23
N VAL A 453 -23.54 0.43 4.25
CA VAL A 453 -22.22 -0.21 4.45
C VAL A 453 -21.44 0.43 5.60
N PHE A 454 -21.36 1.76 5.68
CA PHE A 454 -20.60 2.47 6.73
C PHE A 454 -21.50 3.13 7.78
N SER A 455 -22.80 2.84 7.78
CA SER A 455 -23.79 3.53 8.63
C SER A 455 -23.39 3.46 10.11
N GLY A 456 -23.55 4.56 10.84
CA GLY A 456 -23.28 4.60 12.29
C GLY A 456 -21.79 4.64 12.68
N CYS A 457 -20.86 4.64 11.72
CA CYS A 457 -19.43 4.86 11.99
C CYS A 457 -19.12 6.33 12.32
N ALA A 458 -19.58 6.81 13.48
CA ALA A 458 -19.59 8.23 13.84
C ALA A 458 -18.21 8.90 13.92
N LEU A 459 -17.14 8.13 14.18
CA LEU A 459 -15.77 8.62 14.24
C LEU A 459 -14.99 8.53 12.92
N ALA A 460 -15.59 7.98 11.85
CA ALA A 460 -14.93 7.82 10.56
C ALA A 460 -14.52 9.19 9.99
N GLN A 461 -13.23 9.44 9.84
CA GLN A 461 -12.69 10.73 9.41
C GLN A 461 -12.42 10.79 7.91
N THR A 462 -12.13 9.65 7.28
CA THR A 462 -11.76 9.60 5.85
C THR A 462 -12.35 8.40 5.14
N PHE A 463 -12.92 8.68 3.97
CA PHE A 463 -13.35 7.72 2.95
C PHE A 463 -12.56 7.90 1.65
N SER A 464 -11.38 8.53 1.74
CA SER A 464 -10.57 8.83 0.56
C SER A 464 -10.29 7.55 -0.24
N SER A 465 -10.61 7.58 -1.53
CA SER A 465 -10.41 6.45 -2.43
C SER A 465 -11.11 5.15 -2.02
N ALA A 466 -12.15 5.18 -1.17
CA ALA A 466 -12.79 3.96 -0.66
C ALA A 466 -13.25 2.99 -1.77
N PHE A 467 -13.78 3.52 -2.88
CA PHE A 467 -14.18 2.76 -4.08
C PHE A 467 -13.38 3.19 -5.32
N TYR A 468 -12.16 3.70 -5.15
CA TYR A 468 -11.32 4.13 -6.27
C TYR A 468 -11.17 2.99 -7.29
N TYR A 469 -11.41 3.28 -8.56
CA TYR A 469 -11.27 2.34 -9.68
C TYR A 469 -12.18 1.10 -9.60
N CYS A 470 -13.33 1.18 -8.92
CA CYS A 470 -14.40 0.18 -9.00
C CYS A 470 -15.22 0.38 -10.29
N ARG A 471 -14.61 0.05 -11.43
CA ARG A 471 -15.10 0.45 -12.77
C ARG A 471 -16.54 0.04 -13.09
N VAL A 472 -16.97 -1.13 -12.62
CA VAL A 472 -18.29 -1.71 -12.87
C VAL A 472 -19.28 -1.48 -11.73
N LEU A 473 -18.94 -0.64 -10.75
CA LEU A 473 -19.84 -0.31 -9.63
C LEU A 473 -21.01 0.51 -10.14
N GLU A 474 -22.19 -0.11 -10.23
CA GLU A 474 -23.42 0.48 -10.77
C GLU A 474 -24.25 1.17 -9.68
N GLU A 475 -24.35 0.52 -8.52
CA GLU A 475 -25.27 0.85 -7.45
C GLU A 475 -24.52 0.95 -6.10
N VAL A 476 -24.69 2.10 -5.46
CA VAL A 476 -24.40 2.33 -4.04
C VAL A 476 -25.68 2.83 -3.41
N GLY A 477 -26.03 2.37 -2.20
CA GLY A 477 -27.24 2.90 -1.58
C GLY A 477 -27.08 4.32 -1.07
N ASP A 478 -28.22 5.00 -0.93
CA ASP A 478 -28.25 6.41 -0.54
C ASP A 478 -27.74 6.61 0.89
N ASP A 479 -27.98 5.65 1.80
CA ASP A 479 -27.64 5.72 3.23
C ASP A 479 -26.22 5.19 3.55
N ILE A 480 -25.35 5.06 2.55
CA ILE A 480 -24.06 4.37 2.72
C ILE A 480 -23.16 5.06 3.75
N PHE A 481 -23.35 6.37 3.96
CA PHE A 481 -22.63 7.22 4.91
C PHE A 481 -23.52 7.77 6.05
N GLU A 482 -24.71 7.20 6.27
CA GLU A 482 -25.61 7.64 7.36
C GLU A 482 -24.88 7.61 8.72
N GLY A 483 -25.01 8.67 9.51
CA GLY A 483 -24.35 8.77 10.83
C GLY A 483 -22.82 8.96 10.79
N CYS A 484 -22.17 9.06 9.63
CA CYS A 484 -20.73 9.36 9.51
C CYS A 484 -20.40 10.84 9.77
N VAL A 485 -20.76 11.35 10.96
CA VAL A 485 -20.72 12.78 11.31
C VAL A 485 -19.31 13.37 11.44
N SER A 486 -18.27 12.54 11.56
CA SER A 486 -16.88 13.00 11.66
C SER A 486 -16.12 13.01 10.33
N ALA A 487 -16.78 12.65 9.22
CA ALA A 487 -16.13 12.56 7.92
C ALA A 487 -15.58 13.93 7.48
N THR A 488 -14.27 13.99 7.25
CA THR A 488 -13.56 15.21 6.85
C THR A 488 -13.21 15.25 5.37
N THR A 489 -13.13 14.11 4.70
CA THR A 489 -12.78 14.05 3.28
C THR A 489 -13.36 12.84 2.56
N PHE A 490 -13.81 13.09 1.33
CA PHE A 490 -14.27 12.10 0.34
C PHE A 490 -13.40 12.14 -0.92
N ALA A 491 -12.14 12.58 -0.79
CA ALA A 491 -11.26 12.72 -1.94
C ALA A 491 -11.13 11.41 -2.73
N SER A 492 -11.43 11.44 -4.02
CA SER A 492 -11.38 10.30 -4.94
C SER A 492 -12.24 9.08 -4.56
N VAL A 493 -13.23 9.23 -3.66
CA VAL A 493 -14.04 8.12 -3.13
C VAL A 493 -14.62 7.19 -4.19
N PHE A 494 -15.16 7.73 -5.29
CA PHE A 494 -15.73 7.00 -6.45
C PHE A 494 -14.96 7.31 -7.75
N ASN A 495 -13.71 7.77 -7.66
CA ASN A 495 -12.93 8.08 -8.85
C ASN A 495 -12.82 6.86 -9.78
N SER A 496 -13.12 7.05 -11.06
CA SER A 496 -13.14 6.03 -12.10
C SER A 496 -14.16 4.89 -11.85
N CYS A 497 -15.24 5.15 -11.10
CA CYS A 497 -16.43 4.29 -11.05
C CYS A 497 -17.29 4.53 -12.30
N THR A 498 -16.83 4.05 -13.45
CA THR A 498 -17.39 4.39 -14.76
C THR A 498 -18.85 3.95 -14.96
N ALA A 499 -19.32 2.95 -14.21
CA ALA A 499 -20.70 2.45 -14.24
C ALA A 499 -21.65 3.12 -13.23
N LEU A 500 -21.15 3.98 -12.33
CA LEU A 500 -21.95 4.55 -11.25
C LEU A 500 -23.05 5.47 -11.80
N THR A 501 -24.30 5.19 -11.45
CA THR A 501 -25.47 5.86 -12.05
C THR A 501 -26.07 7.01 -11.22
N ALA A 502 -25.85 7.00 -9.90
CA ALA A 502 -26.39 7.97 -8.95
C ALA A 502 -25.42 8.29 -7.80
N LEU A 503 -25.63 9.44 -7.15
CA LEU A 503 -24.88 9.86 -5.96
C LEU A 503 -25.48 9.28 -4.68
N PRO A 504 -24.66 8.85 -3.70
CA PRO A 504 -25.12 8.58 -2.35
C PRO A 504 -25.41 9.86 -1.55
N SER A 505 -26.09 9.74 -0.42
CA SER A 505 -26.35 10.85 0.50
C SER A 505 -25.12 11.21 1.32
N PHE A 506 -24.93 12.52 1.50
CA PHE A 506 -23.89 13.09 2.36
C PHE A 506 -24.50 13.95 3.47
N VAL A 507 -25.80 13.80 3.77
CA VAL A 507 -26.55 14.72 4.64
C VAL A 507 -25.88 14.91 6.01
N ASP A 508 -25.40 13.83 6.63
CA ASP A 508 -24.79 13.85 7.97
C ASP A 508 -23.31 14.27 7.98
N CYS A 509 -22.66 14.30 6.83
CA CYS A 509 -21.21 14.51 6.68
C CYS A 509 -20.82 16.00 6.75
N ASN A 510 -21.27 16.71 7.78
CA ASN A 510 -21.15 18.17 7.90
C ASN A 510 -19.71 18.67 8.19
N LYS A 511 -18.80 17.76 8.57
CA LYS A 511 -17.37 18.06 8.74
C LYS A 511 -16.54 17.93 7.47
N ALA A 512 -17.15 17.58 6.33
CA ALA A 512 -16.43 17.41 5.08
C ALA A 512 -15.76 18.73 4.64
N THR A 513 -14.49 18.64 4.27
CA THR A 513 -13.66 19.77 3.83
C THR A 513 -13.28 19.68 2.35
N SER A 514 -13.34 18.48 1.77
CA SER A 514 -12.93 18.21 0.39
C SER A 514 -13.73 17.07 -0.24
N PHE A 515 -14.12 17.29 -1.50
CA PHE A 515 -14.67 16.30 -2.43
C PHE A 515 -13.78 16.18 -3.70
N ASP A 516 -12.48 16.44 -3.55
CA ASP A 516 -11.55 16.46 -4.69
C ASP A 516 -11.58 15.15 -5.46
N ARG A 517 -11.84 15.22 -6.77
CA ARG A 517 -11.95 14.06 -7.67
C ARG A 517 -12.94 12.97 -7.21
N ALA A 518 -13.87 13.29 -6.31
CA ALA A 518 -14.77 12.30 -5.69
C ALA A 518 -15.51 11.43 -6.72
N PHE A 519 -15.92 12.00 -7.84
CA PHE A 519 -16.64 11.34 -8.94
C PHE A 519 -15.91 11.52 -10.29
N TYR A 520 -14.59 11.71 -10.28
CA TYR A 520 -13.81 11.85 -11.51
C TYR A 520 -14.04 10.65 -12.42
N ALA A 521 -14.34 10.88 -13.70
CA ALA A 521 -14.64 9.85 -14.70
C ALA A 521 -15.77 8.87 -14.32
N CYS A 522 -16.77 9.31 -13.54
CA CYS A 522 -18.04 8.59 -13.38
C CYS A 522 -18.92 8.76 -14.62
N SER A 523 -18.51 8.14 -15.74
CA SER A 523 -19.07 8.38 -17.07
C SER A 523 -20.55 7.96 -17.24
N SER A 524 -21.13 7.20 -16.31
CA SER A 524 -22.55 6.81 -16.32
C SER A 524 -23.45 7.65 -15.41
N LEU A 525 -22.87 8.58 -14.63
CA LEU A 525 -23.62 9.45 -13.74
C LEU A 525 -24.48 10.41 -14.57
N THR A 526 -25.79 10.43 -14.35
CA THR A 526 -26.72 11.19 -15.21
C THR A 526 -27.17 12.53 -14.62
N SER A 527 -27.14 12.68 -13.30
CA SER A 527 -27.58 13.90 -12.63
C SER A 527 -26.88 14.12 -11.30
N ILE A 528 -26.77 15.40 -10.91
CA ILE A 528 -26.54 15.80 -9.53
C ILE A 528 -27.88 16.27 -8.98
N ARG A 529 -28.41 15.58 -7.98
CA ARG A 529 -29.73 15.90 -7.40
C ARG A 529 -29.74 17.26 -6.70
N ALA A 530 -30.94 17.82 -6.51
CA ALA A 530 -31.13 19.06 -5.77
C ALA A 530 -30.57 18.94 -4.35
N GLU A 531 -29.95 20.02 -3.88
CA GLU A 531 -29.39 20.15 -2.53
C GLU A 531 -28.36 19.04 -2.15
N ALA A 532 -27.72 18.38 -3.15
CA ALA A 532 -26.82 17.24 -2.92
C ALA A 532 -25.67 17.52 -1.93
N PHE A 533 -25.12 18.75 -1.96
CA PHE A 533 -24.07 19.23 -1.07
C PHE A 533 -24.50 20.47 -0.27
N ALA A 534 -25.80 20.72 -0.15
CA ALA A 534 -26.30 21.90 0.53
C ALA A 534 -25.88 21.94 2.01
N GLY A 535 -25.54 23.14 2.49
CA GLY A 535 -25.17 23.40 3.88
C GLY A 535 -23.81 22.80 4.29
N LYS A 536 -23.01 22.29 3.36
CA LYS A 536 -21.66 21.76 3.63
C LYS A 536 -20.66 22.89 3.84
N ALA A 537 -20.89 23.67 4.89
CA ALA A 537 -20.26 24.96 5.17
C ALA A 537 -18.73 24.89 5.37
N LEU A 538 -18.17 23.71 5.65
CA LEU A 538 -16.73 23.49 5.82
C LEU A 538 -16.02 23.02 4.54
N VAL A 539 -16.76 22.70 3.47
CA VAL A 539 -16.14 22.30 2.20
C VAL A 539 -15.39 23.47 1.60
N THR A 540 -14.13 23.24 1.26
CA THR A 540 -13.23 24.24 0.66
C THR A 540 -13.01 24.03 -0.83
N THR A 541 -13.26 22.82 -1.34
CA THR A 541 -12.89 22.43 -2.71
C THR A 541 -13.75 21.31 -3.30
N PHE A 542 -14.08 21.44 -4.59
CA PHE A 542 -14.59 20.39 -5.48
C PHE A 542 -13.66 20.21 -6.70
N TYR A 543 -12.35 20.31 -6.49
CA TYR A 543 -11.33 20.22 -7.54
C TYR A 543 -11.50 18.92 -8.33
N TYR A 544 -11.79 19.03 -9.63
CA TYR A 544 -12.03 17.89 -10.53
C TYR A 544 -13.14 16.91 -10.09
N ALA A 545 -14.07 17.31 -9.22
CA ALA A 545 -14.99 16.38 -8.57
C ALA A 545 -15.86 15.58 -9.55
N PHE A 546 -16.30 16.17 -10.67
CA PHE A 546 -17.15 15.55 -11.68
C PHE A 546 -16.53 15.60 -13.09
N THR A 547 -15.22 15.81 -13.21
CA THR A 547 -14.54 15.85 -14.50
C THR A 547 -14.74 14.54 -15.26
N GLN A 548 -15.01 14.61 -16.57
CA GLN A 548 -15.28 13.45 -17.44
C GLN A 548 -16.52 12.62 -17.04
N CYS A 549 -17.50 13.21 -16.34
CA CYS A 549 -18.84 12.61 -16.20
C CYS A 549 -19.62 12.82 -17.50
N THR A 550 -19.25 12.10 -18.56
CA THR A 550 -19.73 12.35 -19.93
C THR A 550 -21.23 12.13 -20.13
N SER A 551 -21.91 11.38 -19.26
CA SER A 551 -23.37 11.21 -19.27
C SER A 551 -24.15 12.18 -18.38
N LEU A 552 -23.47 13.09 -17.67
CA LEU A 552 -24.11 14.03 -16.73
C LEU A 552 -24.94 15.05 -17.51
N LYS A 553 -26.26 15.03 -17.33
CA LYS A 553 -27.22 15.88 -18.07
C LYS A 553 -27.65 17.12 -17.32
N THR A 554 -27.83 17.01 -16.00
CA THR A 554 -28.49 18.04 -15.19
C THR A 554 -27.81 18.23 -13.84
N ILE A 555 -27.71 19.48 -13.40
CA ILE A 555 -27.35 19.84 -12.03
C ILE A 555 -28.56 20.51 -11.35
N GLY A 556 -29.04 19.91 -10.27
CA GLY A 556 -30.24 20.32 -9.55
C GLY A 556 -30.12 21.62 -8.78
N ALA A 557 -31.27 22.17 -8.38
CA ALA A 557 -31.37 23.40 -7.58
C ALA A 557 -30.58 23.30 -6.27
N GLY A 558 -29.87 24.37 -5.95
CA GLY A 558 -29.05 24.47 -4.74
C GLY A 558 -28.04 23.34 -4.51
N ALA A 559 -27.57 22.66 -5.57
CA ALA A 559 -26.67 21.50 -5.42
C ALA A 559 -25.45 21.77 -4.54
N PHE A 560 -24.92 23.01 -4.52
CA PHE A 560 -23.81 23.47 -3.67
C PHE A 560 -24.20 24.63 -2.76
N ARG A 561 -25.49 24.79 -2.44
CA ARG A 561 -25.99 25.91 -1.63
C ARG A 561 -25.30 25.98 -0.27
N ASP A 562 -25.00 27.18 0.20
CA ASP A 562 -24.47 27.45 1.53
C ASP A 562 -23.15 26.71 1.85
N CYS A 563 -22.33 26.42 0.83
CA CYS A 563 -20.95 25.97 1.01
C CYS A 563 -20.05 27.18 1.36
N GLY A 564 -20.27 27.78 2.53
CA GLY A 564 -19.70 29.08 2.93
C GLY A 564 -18.17 29.15 3.11
N SER A 565 -17.44 28.02 3.03
CA SER A 565 -15.97 27.97 3.01
C SER A 565 -15.39 27.60 1.64
N LEU A 566 -16.23 27.41 0.63
CA LEU A 566 -15.81 26.97 -0.71
C LEU A 566 -14.97 28.04 -1.38
N THR A 567 -13.75 27.70 -1.77
CA THR A 567 -12.83 28.60 -2.47
C THR A 567 -12.49 28.13 -3.89
N ASN A 568 -12.52 26.80 -4.12
CA ASN A 568 -11.99 26.20 -5.35
C ASN A 568 -13.00 25.27 -6.06
N LEU A 569 -13.34 25.62 -7.30
CA LEU A 569 -14.19 24.89 -8.23
C LEU A 569 -13.46 24.55 -9.55
N THR A 570 -12.12 24.49 -9.51
CA THR A 570 -11.32 24.26 -10.73
C THR A 570 -11.69 22.93 -11.38
N CYS A 571 -12.00 22.99 -12.68
CA CYS A 571 -12.30 21.87 -13.55
C CYS A 571 -13.45 20.96 -13.08
N THR A 572 -14.31 21.39 -12.14
CA THR A 572 -15.29 20.51 -11.48
C THR A 572 -16.17 19.75 -12.47
N PHE A 573 -16.63 20.36 -13.57
CA PHE A 573 -17.46 19.72 -14.61
C PHE A 573 -16.76 19.59 -15.96
N MET A 574 -15.43 19.71 -16.01
CA MET A 574 -14.69 19.63 -17.27
C MET A 574 -15.03 18.34 -18.03
N GLY A 575 -15.36 18.44 -19.32
CA GLY A 575 -15.67 17.30 -20.18
C GLY A 575 -17.02 16.62 -19.91
N CYS A 576 -17.95 17.27 -19.19
CA CYS A 576 -19.33 16.79 -19.07
C CYS A 576 -20.10 17.08 -20.38
N THR A 577 -19.80 16.32 -21.43
CA THR A 577 -20.28 16.59 -22.80
C THR A 577 -21.79 16.49 -22.97
N ALA A 578 -22.50 15.72 -22.13
CA ALA A 578 -23.96 15.63 -22.13
C ALA A 578 -24.68 16.69 -21.26
N LEU A 579 -23.95 17.60 -20.62
CA LEU A 579 -24.53 18.57 -19.68
C LEU A 579 -25.32 19.64 -20.42
N VAL A 580 -26.64 19.67 -20.21
CA VAL A 580 -27.56 20.57 -20.93
C VAL A 580 -28.31 21.56 -20.03
N SER A 581 -28.45 21.25 -18.74
CA SER A 581 -29.26 22.04 -17.80
C SER A 581 -28.52 22.31 -16.49
N LEU A 582 -28.47 23.60 -16.12
CA LEU A 582 -27.92 24.10 -14.87
C LEU A 582 -29.02 24.82 -14.09
N ALA A 583 -29.12 24.58 -12.78
CA ALA A 583 -29.94 25.43 -11.91
C ALA A 583 -29.20 26.74 -11.59
N GLY A 584 -29.89 27.88 -11.71
CA GLY A 584 -29.27 29.19 -11.49
C GLY A 584 -28.86 29.47 -10.05
N ASP A 585 -29.42 28.77 -9.07
CA ASP A 585 -29.12 28.91 -7.65
C ASP A 585 -28.17 27.82 -7.12
N MET A 586 -27.54 27.04 -8.01
CA MET A 586 -26.68 25.93 -7.60
C MET A 586 -25.50 26.32 -6.72
N PHE A 587 -25.05 27.59 -6.79
CA PHE A 587 -23.96 28.15 -5.98
C PHE A 587 -24.42 29.26 -5.00
N ALA A 588 -25.71 29.33 -4.68
CA ALA A 588 -26.22 30.33 -3.74
C ALA A 588 -25.50 30.23 -2.38
N GLY A 589 -25.06 31.36 -1.81
CA GLY A 589 -24.31 31.41 -0.55
C GLY A 589 -22.80 31.11 -0.65
N CYS A 590 -22.25 30.85 -1.84
CA CYS A 590 -20.83 30.51 -2.05
C CYS A 590 -19.91 31.74 -2.24
N SER A 591 -19.98 32.71 -1.33
CA SER A 591 -19.32 34.03 -1.53
C SER A 591 -17.80 34.03 -1.54
N LYS A 592 -17.16 33.00 -0.97
CA LYS A 592 -15.70 32.87 -0.86
C LYS A 592 -15.03 32.21 -2.07
N VAL A 593 -15.77 31.82 -3.10
CA VAL A 593 -15.17 31.19 -4.30
C VAL A 593 -14.25 32.19 -4.99
N THR A 594 -12.98 31.81 -5.15
CA THR A 594 -11.96 32.62 -5.83
C THR A 594 -11.48 31.99 -7.14
N ASN A 595 -11.77 30.70 -7.37
CA ASN A 595 -11.28 29.98 -8.55
C ASN A 595 -12.36 29.08 -9.19
N VAL A 596 -12.72 29.41 -10.45
CA VAL A 596 -13.62 28.63 -11.31
C VAL A 596 -12.95 28.24 -12.64
N THR A 597 -11.61 28.17 -12.64
CA THR A 597 -10.83 27.88 -13.86
C THR A 597 -11.27 26.55 -14.47
N GLY A 598 -11.67 26.57 -15.74
CA GLY A 598 -12.10 25.38 -16.46
C GLY A 598 -13.38 24.71 -15.94
N LEU A 599 -14.19 25.38 -15.12
CA LEU A 599 -15.37 24.80 -14.44
C LEU A 599 -16.26 23.97 -15.37
N PHE A 600 -16.60 24.49 -16.55
CA PHE A 600 -17.40 23.85 -17.59
C PHE A 600 -16.62 23.68 -18.90
N ASN A 601 -15.29 23.60 -18.85
CA ASN A 601 -14.48 23.40 -20.06
C ASN A 601 -14.88 22.10 -20.79
N GLN A 602 -15.07 22.15 -22.10
CA GLN A 602 -15.53 21.02 -22.94
C GLN A 602 -16.92 20.47 -22.57
N CYS A 603 -17.78 21.27 -21.94
CA CYS A 603 -19.21 20.94 -21.80
C CYS A 603 -19.95 21.23 -23.12
N SER A 604 -19.66 20.44 -24.15
CA SER A 604 -20.12 20.70 -25.52
C SER A 604 -21.64 20.67 -25.72
N GLY A 605 -22.40 20.01 -24.83
CA GLY A 605 -23.86 20.01 -24.84
C GLY A 605 -24.52 21.25 -24.20
N LEU A 606 -23.76 22.11 -23.52
CA LEU A 606 -24.30 23.22 -22.74
C LEU A 606 -24.73 24.37 -23.67
N ALA A 607 -26.05 24.53 -23.85
CA ALA A 607 -26.62 25.49 -24.81
C ALA A 607 -27.06 26.83 -24.20
N VAL A 608 -27.47 26.83 -22.92
CA VAL A 608 -28.03 28.00 -22.23
C VAL A 608 -27.45 28.10 -20.82
N LEU A 609 -27.17 29.34 -20.38
CA LEU A 609 -26.72 29.65 -19.03
C LEU A 609 -27.83 30.34 -18.23
N PRO A 610 -28.05 29.98 -16.96
CA PRO A 610 -28.91 30.74 -16.06
C PRO A 610 -28.31 32.11 -15.70
N GLU A 611 -29.15 33.14 -15.63
CA GLU A 611 -28.72 34.51 -15.29
C GLU A 611 -28.03 34.60 -13.92
N LYS A 612 -28.55 33.89 -12.91
CA LYS A 612 -28.05 33.94 -11.53
C LYS A 612 -26.90 32.98 -11.21
N LEU A 613 -26.35 32.29 -12.21
CA LEU A 613 -25.37 31.21 -12.01
C LEU A 613 -24.18 31.63 -11.12
N PHE A 614 -23.72 32.87 -11.24
CA PHE A 614 -22.58 33.39 -10.48
C PHE A 614 -22.93 34.59 -9.57
N SER A 615 -24.21 34.84 -9.29
CA SER A 615 -24.66 36.06 -8.57
C SER A 615 -24.00 36.24 -7.20
N ASP A 616 -23.70 35.12 -6.53
CA ASP A 616 -23.18 35.13 -5.17
C ASP A 616 -21.65 34.96 -5.12
N LEU A 617 -20.97 34.75 -6.26
CA LEU A 617 -19.51 34.52 -6.31
C LEU A 617 -18.71 35.83 -6.24
N THR A 618 -18.94 36.62 -5.19
CA THR A 618 -18.42 37.99 -5.07
C THR A 618 -16.91 38.10 -4.90
N SER A 619 -16.22 37.03 -4.45
CA SER A 619 -14.75 37.01 -4.30
C SER A 619 -13.99 36.56 -5.56
N LEU A 620 -14.69 36.31 -6.67
CA LEU A 620 -14.08 35.79 -7.88
C LEU A 620 -13.22 36.85 -8.59
N THR A 621 -11.95 36.51 -8.87
CA THR A 621 -10.99 37.44 -9.51
C THR A 621 -10.69 37.10 -10.97
N ALA A 622 -10.90 35.85 -11.40
CA ALA A 622 -10.66 35.40 -12.77
C ALA A 622 -11.57 34.22 -13.18
N MET A 623 -11.87 34.11 -14.48
CA MET A 623 -12.71 33.05 -15.06
C MET A 623 -12.01 32.34 -16.24
N GLY A 624 -10.77 31.91 -16.00
CA GLY A 624 -9.93 31.26 -17.01
C GLY A 624 -10.60 30.02 -17.61
N SER A 625 -10.81 29.99 -18.92
CA SER A 625 -11.35 28.82 -19.64
C SER A 625 -12.68 28.25 -19.09
N THR A 626 -13.46 29.03 -18.33
CA THR A 626 -14.64 28.53 -17.60
C THR A 626 -15.67 27.85 -18.51
N PHE A 627 -15.91 28.37 -19.71
CA PHE A 627 -16.80 27.79 -20.72
C PHE A 627 -16.05 27.49 -22.03
N GLN A 628 -14.73 27.27 -21.96
CA GLN A 628 -13.95 26.94 -23.15
C GLN A 628 -14.54 25.69 -23.83
N ASP A 629 -14.62 25.71 -25.16
CA ASP A 629 -15.13 24.63 -26.00
C ASP A 629 -16.58 24.17 -25.67
N CYS A 630 -17.40 25.05 -25.07
CA CYS A 630 -18.86 24.88 -24.95
C CYS A 630 -19.53 25.14 -26.31
N THR A 631 -19.33 24.22 -27.25
CA THR A 631 -19.68 24.42 -28.68
C THR A 631 -21.17 24.61 -28.98
N ALA A 632 -22.08 24.19 -28.09
CA ALA A 632 -23.52 24.44 -28.21
C ALA A 632 -24.00 25.79 -27.63
N LEU A 633 -23.16 26.52 -26.89
CA LEU A 633 -23.55 27.76 -26.21
C LEU A 633 -23.83 28.87 -27.22
N ALA A 634 -25.11 29.25 -27.36
CA ALA A 634 -25.55 30.15 -28.44
C ALA A 634 -25.67 31.62 -28.05
N ALA A 635 -25.96 31.90 -26.77
CA ALA A 635 -26.16 33.24 -26.24
C ALA A 635 -25.80 33.32 -24.74
N LEU A 636 -25.57 34.54 -24.25
CA LEU A 636 -25.24 34.81 -22.84
C LEU A 636 -26.35 35.67 -22.20
N PRO A 637 -26.71 35.45 -20.91
CA PRO A 637 -27.51 36.38 -20.14
C PRO A 637 -26.79 37.71 -19.91
N SER A 638 -27.52 38.85 -19.88
CA SER A 638 -26.91 40.17 -19.64
C SER A 638 -26.25 40.27 -18.26
N ASP A 639 -26.86 39.66 -17.25
CA ASP A 639 -26.48 39.83 -15.85
C ASP A 639 -25.63 38.65 -15.34
N LEU A 640 -25.12 37.81 -16.25
CA LEU A 640 -24.33 36.61 -15.93
C LEU A 640 -23.16 36.90 -14.97
N PHE A 641 -22.55 38.08 -15.08
CA PHE A 641 -21.41 38.52 -14.28
C PHE A 641 -21.72 39.65 -13.29
N ALA A 642 -23.00 39.96 -13.04
CA ALA A 642 -23.40 41.08 -12.19
C ALA A 642 -22.88 40.95 -10.75
N GLY A 643 -22.82 39.72 -10.22
CA GLY A 643 -22.28 39.42 -8.89
C GLY A 643 -20.75 39.37 -8.80
N CYS A 644 -20.07 39.19 -9.93
CA CYS A 644 -18.62 38.98 -10.01
C CYS A 644 -17.86 40.33 -10.08
N VAL A 645 -18.10 41.20 -9.11
CA VAL A 645 -17.61 42.60 -9.11
C VAL A 645 -16.08 42.74 -9.01
N ASN A 646 -15.39 41.69 -8.56
CA ASN A 646 -13.93 41.67 -8.37
C ASN A 646 -13.14 41.07 -9.55
N LEU A 647 -13.79 40.81 -10.70
CA LEU A 647 -13.13 40.22 -11.86
C LEU A 647 -12.06 41.14 -12.45
N THR A 648 -10.87 40.57 -12.65
CA THR A 648 -9.72 41.23 -13.29
C THR A 648 -9.37 40.61 -14.65
N SER A 649 -9.84 39.38 -14.93
CA SER A 649 -9.48 38.63 -16.14
C SER A 649 -10.61 37.71 -16.64
N LEU A 650 -10.84 37.77 -17.96
CA LEU A 650 -11.74 36.88 -18.72
C LEU A 650 -10.97 36.00 -19.72
N THR A 651 -9.72 35.67 -19.41
CA THR A 651 -8.86 34.94 -20.35
C THR A 651 -9.51 33.62 -20.77
N LEU A 652 -9.70 33.41 -22.07
CA LEU A 652 -10.26 32.19 -22.66
C LEU A 652 -11.68 31.80 -22.20
N THR A 653 -12.41 32.65 -21.47
CA THR A 653 -13.68 32.28 -20.82
C THR A 653 -14.69 31.62 -21.76
N PHE A 654 -14.87 32.13 -22.98
CA PHE A 654 -15.76 31.58 -24.01
C PHE A 654 -14.99 31.12 -25.27
N SER A 655 -13.68 30.87 -25.15
CA SER A 655 -12.85 30.41 -26.28
C SER A 655 -13.44 29.12 -26.87
N GLY A 656 -13.56 29.02 -28.19
CA GLY A 656 -14.09 27.84 -28.86
C GLY A 656 -15.61 27.64 -28.74
N CYS A 657 -16.37 28.60 -28.21
CA CYS A 657 -17.84 28.57 -28.23
C CYS A 657 -18.36 28.84 -29.64
N THR A 658 -18.26 27.85 -30.53
CA THR A 658 -18.50 28.04 -31.97
C THR A 658 -19.93 28.44 -32.33
N ALA A 659 -20.93 28.12 -31.49
CA ALA A 659 -22.32 28.52 -31.69
C ALA A 659 -22.67 29.91 -31.13
N LEU A 660 -21.77 30.55 -30.37
CA LEU A 660 -22.06 31.83 -29.71
C LEU A 660 -22.21 32.94 -30.75
N ALA A 661 -23.45 33.39 -30.95
CA ALA A 661 -23.81 34.29 -32.04
C ALA A 661 -24.13 35.73 -31.57
N VAL A 662 -24.57 35.88 -30.32
CA VAL A 662 -25.04 37.16 -29.76
C VAL A 662 -24.37 37.45 -28.43
N LEU A 663 -23.85 38.67 -28.27
CA LEU A 663 -23.34 39.20 -27.01
C LEU A 663 -24.29 40.27 -26.46
N PRO A 664 -24.65 40.25 -25.16
CA PRO A 664 -25.39 41.34 -24.53
C PRO A 664 -24.53 42.61 -24.43
N ALA A 665 -25.16 43.76 -24.69
CA ALA A 665 -24.52 45.07 -24.61
C ALA A 665 -24.02 45.44 -23.20
N ASP A 666 -24.74 44.97 -22.17
CA ASP A 666 -24.47 45.25 -20.75
C ASP A 666 -23.70 44.11 -20.04
N LEU A 667 -23.20 43.09 -20.76
CA LEU A 667 -22.57 41.89 -20.20
C LEU A 667 -21.48 42.20 -19.15
N LEU A 668 -20.69 43.26 -19.38
CA LEU A 668 -19.54 43.63 -18.55
C LEU A 668 -19.76 44.91 -17.72
N LYS A 669 -20.99 45.42 -17.64
CA LYS A 669 -21.31 46.71 -17.01
C LYS A 669 -20.88 46.81 -15.53
N HIS A 670 -20.85 45.67 -14.84
CA HIS A 670 -20.52 45.58 -13.41
C HIS A 670 -19.05 45.19 -13.14
N ASN A 671 -18.26 44.86 -14.17
CA ASN A 671 -16.90 44.32 -14.02
C ASN A 671 -15.85 45.41 -14.30
N THR A 672 -15.88 46.48 -13.49
CA THR A 672 -15.06 47.69 -13.67
C THR A 672 -13.58 47.47 -13.40
N LEU A 673 -13.22 46.35 -12.75
CA LEU A 673 -11.85 45.98 -12.40
C LEU A 673 -11.14 45.13 -13.47
N LEU A 674 -11.76 44.87 -14.63
CA LEU A 674 -11.15 44.07 -15.70
C LEU A 674 -9.89 44.74 -16.26
N ILE A 675 -8.78 44.00 -16.21
CA ILE A 675 -7.47 44.40 -16.77
C ILE A 675 -7.20 43.67 -18.10
N SER A 676 -7.81 42.49 -18.30
CA SER A 676 -7.61 41.65 -19.48
C SER A 676 -8.91 41.01 -19.99
N ALA A 677 -9.14 41.12 -21.30
CA ALA A 677 -10.15 40.38 -22.07
C ALA A 677 -9.50 39.47 -23.13
N GLY A 678 -8.33 38.91 -22.79
CA GLY A 678 -7.51 38.14 -23.73
C GLY A 678 -8.17 36.84 -24.18
N SER A 679 -8.29 36.62 -25.50
CA SER A 679 -8.87 35.40 -26.08
C SER A 679 -10.28 35.04 -25.58
N THR A 680 -11.01 35.99 -24.98
CA THR A 680 -12.31 35.74 -24.35
C THR A 680 -13.31 35.11 -25.32
N PHE A 681 -13.35 35.59 -26.58
CA PHE A 681 -14.22 35.08 -27.64
C PHE A 681 -13.43 34.45 -28.79
N TYR A 682 -12.20 33.99 -28.54
CA TYR A 682 -11.37 33.32 -29.55
C TYR A 682 -12.16 32.16 -30.18
N GLY A 683 -12.21 32.08 -31.52
CA GLY A 683 -12.86 30.97 -32.23
C GLY A 683 -14.39 30.93 -32.11
N CYS A 684 -15.05 31.97 -31.61
CA CYS A 684 -16.52 32.09 -31.64
C CYS A 684 -16.98 32.37 -33.08
N ALA A 685 -16.97 31.34 -33.92
CA ALA A 685 -17.17 31.47 -35.37
C ALA A 685 -18.56 31.98 -35.78
N ALA A 686 -19.59 31.77 -34.94
CA ALA A 686 -20.94 32.30 -35.18
C ALA A 686 -21.13 33.77 -34.75
N LEU A 687 -20.17 34.37 -34.06
CA LEU A 687 -20.28 35.75 -33.56
C LEU A 687 -20.11 36.75 -34.71
N VAL A 688 -21.22 37.33 -35.17
CA VAL A 688 -21.24 38.25 -36.34
C VAL A 688 -21.16 39.72 -35.94
N ASN A 689 -21.79 40.10 -34.82
CA ASN A 689 -21.90 41.49 -34.37
C ASN A 689 -21.32 41.65 -32.97
N ILE A 690 -20.60 42.77 -32.75
CA ILE A 690 -20.09 43.15 -31.43
C ILE A 690 -20.90 44.36 -30.93
N PRO A 691 -21.48 44.33 -29.73
CA PRO A 691 -22.12 45.50 -29.16
C PRO A 691 -21.11 46.64 -28.94
N PRO A 692 -21.40 47.89 -29.38
CA PRO A 692 -20.48 49.02 -29.22
C PRO A 692 -20.13 49.32 -27.76
N SER A 693 -21.03 49.01 -26.81
CA SER A 693 -20.84 49.28 -25.38
C SER A 693 -20.19 48.14 -24.59
N LEU A 694 -19.81 47.04 -25.24
CA LEU A 694 -19.37 45.81 -24.54
C LEU A 694 -18.25 46.07 -23.53
N PHE A 695 -17.28 46.93 -23.86
CA PHE A 695 -16.15 47.28 -22.99
C PHE A 695 -16.25 48.69 -22.37
N ALA A 696 -17.38 49.37 -22.52
CA ALA A 696 -17.55 50.78 -22.12
C ALA A 696 -17.34 51.01 -20.61
N SER A 697 -17.63 50.01 -19.78
CA SER A 697 -17.48 50.05 -18.31
C SER A 697 -16.18 49.43 -17.79
N CYS A 698 -15.20 49.14 -18.66
CA CYS A 698 -13.96 48.45 -18.29
C CYS A 698 -12.71 49.35 -18.46
N PRO A 699 -12.54 50.43 -17.67
CA PRO A 699 -11.49 51.42 -17.89
C PRO A 699 -10.06 50.91 -17.62
N LEU A 700 -9.92 49.78 -16.92
CA LEU A 700 -8.61 49.25 -16.51
C LEU A 700 -7.98 48.29 -17.53
N ILE A 701 -8.65 47.98 -18.65
CA ILE A 701 -8.08 47.10 -19.67
C ILE A 701 -6.82 47.74 -20.26
N THR A 702 -5.72 46.99 -20.24
CA THR A 702 -4.41 47.47 -20.71
C THR A 702 -4.00 46.91 -22.07
N ALA A 703 -4.62 45.81 -22.52
CA ALA A 703 -4.37 45.21 -23.82
C ALA A 703 -5.54 44.34 -24.30
N PHE A 704 -5.69 44.24 -25.62
CA PHE A 704 -6.63 43.33 -26.28
C PHE A 704 -5.88 42.29 -27.11
N GLY A 705 -5.59 41.15 -26.49
CA GLY A 705 -4.89 40.02 -27.10
C GLY A 705 -5.87 38.95 -27.60
N ALA A 706 -5.94 38.69 -28.91
CA ALA A 706 -6.72 37.62 -29.53
C ALA A 706 -8.22 37.59 -29.14
N THR A 707 -8.77 38.68 -28.62
CA THR A 707 -10.12 38.74 -28.01
C THR A 707 -11.23 38.26 -28.95
N PHE A 708 -11.18 38.64 -30.23
CA PHE A 708 -12.11 38.23 -31.29
C PHE A 708 -11.40 37.46 -32.41
N GLN A 709 -10.24 36.87 -32.13
CA GLN A 709 -9.51 36.10 -33.13
C GLN A 709 -10.37 34.93 -33.63
N ASN A 710 -10.36 34.69 -34.95
CA ASN A 710 -11.12 33.61 -35.61
C ASN A 710 -12.63 33.66 -35.34
N THR A 711 -13.21 34.85 -35.17
CA THR A 711 -14.67 35.04 -35.05
C THR A 711 -15.35 35.27 -36.40
N GLY A 712 -16.68 35.22 -36.41
CA GLY A 712 -17.51 35.47 -37.59
C GLY A 712 -17.78 36.95 -37.89
N VAL A 713 -17.09 37.88 -37.22
CA VAL A 713 -17.40 39.31 -37.21
C VAL A 713 -17.37 39.90 -38.62
N VAL A 714 -18.42 40.64 -38.99
CA VAL A 714 -18.58 41.25 -40.32
C VAL A 714 -18.24 42.75 -40.30
N GLU A 715 -18.59 43.44 -39.21
CA GLU A 715 -18.36 44.87 -39.00
C GLU A 715 -17.89 45.11 -37.56
N ILE A 716 -17.01 46.10 -37.39
CA ILE A 716 -16.52 46.54 -36.08
C ILE A 716 -17.17 47.88 -35.72
N PRO A 717 -17.79 48.02 -34.54
CA PRO A 717 -18.28 49.33 -34.08
C PRO A 717 -17.14 50.34 -33.92
N GLU A 718 -17.33 51.56 -34.44
CA GLU A 718 -16.33 52.63 -34.36
C GLU A 718 -15.93 52.98 -32.92
N ASN A 719 -16.86 52.91 -31.96
CA ASN A 719 -16.62 53.26 -30.56
C ASN A 719 -16.34 52.05 -29.65
N LEU A 720 -15.99 50.88 -30.20
CA LEU A 720 -15.85 49.64 -29.41
C LEU A 720 -14.87 49.76 -28.21
N PHE A 721 -13.78 50.50 -28.39
CA PHE A 721 -12.73 50.68 -27.38
C PHE A 721 -12.78 52.04 -26.67
N SER A 722 -13.88 52.80 -26.80
CA SER A 722 -13.97 54.18 -26.28
C SER A 722 -13.87 54.27 -24.76
N GLY A 723 -14.22 53.19 -24.05
CA GLY A 723 -14.16 53.10 -22.59
C GLY A 723 -12.82 52.63 -22.02
N ASN A 724 -11.79 52.40 -22.85
CA ASN A 724 -10.54 51.73 -22.43
C ASN A 724 -9.29 52.62 -22.62
N PRO A 725 -9.14 53.72 -21.86
CA PRO A 725 -8.08 54.71 -22.08
C PRO A 725 -6.67 54.21 -21.73
N LEU A 726 -6.54 53.10 -20.99
CA LEU A 726 -5.26 52.52 -20.57
C LEU A 726 -4.69 51.50 -21.56
N VAL A 727 -5.35 51.25 -22.69
CA VAL A 727 -4.87 50.27 -23.66
C VAL A 727 -3.55 50.72 -24.28
N THR A 728 -2.54 49.85 -24.18
CA THR A 728 -1.19 50.06 -24.71
C THR A 728 -0.89 49.19 -25.93
N ALA A 729 -1.61 48.07 -26.09
CA ALA A 729 -1.35 47.10 -27.14
C ALA A 729 -2.61 46.39 -27.66
N TYR A 730 -2.66 46.24 -28.99
CA TYR A 730 -3.60 45.38 -29.71
C TYR A 730 -2.81 44.26 -30.38
N GLY A 731 -3.08 43.02 -30.00
CA GLY A 731 -2.37 41.84 -30.50
C GLY A 731 -3.34 40.80 -31.01
N GLN A 732 -3.32 40.44 -32.29
CA GLN A 732 -4.19 39.40 -32.86
C GLN A 732 -5.70 39.64 -32.64
N THR A 733 -6.12 40.85 -32.24
CA THR A 733 -7.46 41.13 -31.70
C THR A 733 -8.59 40.65 -32.60
N PHE A 734 -8.46 40.87 -33.91
CA PHE A 734 -9.39 40.45 -34.96
C PHE A 734 -8.73 39.50 -35.97
N ARG A 735 -7.59 38.90 -35.64
CA ARG A 735 -6.87 38.03 -36.58
C ARG A 735 -7.79 36.91 -37.06
N GLY A 736 -7.81 36.62 -38.35
CA GLY A 736 -8.60 35.54 -38.93
C GLY A 736 -10.12 35.76 -38.88
N CYS A 737 -10.59 37.01 -38.68
CA CYS A 737 -12.01 37.35 -38.90
C CYS A 737 -12.32 37.32 -40.40
N LYS A 738 -12.58 36.13 -40.94
CA LYS A 738 -12.67 35.90 -42.38
C LYS A 738 -13.86 36.58 -43.06
N ASN A 739 -14.82 37.10 -42.29
CA ASN A 739 -16.01 37.79 -42.80
C ASN A 739 -15.93 39.32 -42.67
N LEU A 740 -14.89 39.85 -42.02
CA LEU A 740 -14.74 41.28 -41.77
C LEU A 740 -14.50 42.02 -43.08
N ARG A 741 -15.38 42.97 -43.44
CA ARG A 741 -15.29 43.70 -44.72
C ARG A 741 -14.69 45.10 -44.59
N SER A 742 -14.90 45.76 -43.46
CA SER A 742 -14.41 47.13 -43.25
C SER A 742 -13.90 47.37 -41.82
N VAL A 743 -12.95 48.30 -41.69
CA VAL A 743 -12.47 48.82 -40.40
C VAL A 743 -12.79 50.32 -40.32
N PRO A 744 -13.53 50.81 -39.31
CA PRO A 744 -13.88 52.23 -39.21
C PRO A 744 -12.67 53.09 -38.82
N ALA A 745 -12.67 54.36 -39.25
CA ALA A 745 -11.56 55.29 -39.01
C ALA A 745 -11.35 55.56 -37.51
N GLY A 746 -12.43 55.74 -36.74
CA GLY A 746 -12.38 56.06 -35.32
C GLY A 746 -12.11 54.88 -34.38
N LEU A 747 -11.86 53.65 -34.86
CA LEU A 747 -11.77 52.45 -34.01
C LEU A 747 -10.83 52.62 -32.81
N PHE A 748 -9.69 53.26 -33.03
CA PHE A 748 -8.64 53.42 -32.02
C PHE A 748 -8.55 54.83 -31.44
N VAL A 749 -9.49 55.74 -31.75
CA VAL A 749 -9.39 57.18 -31.39
C VAL A 749 -9.21 57.42 -29.89
N ALA A 750 -9.80 56.56 -29.06
CA ALA A 750 -9.70 56.65 -27.59
C ALA A 750 -8.45 55.97 -27.01
N SER A 751 -7.69 55.23 -27.82
CA SER A 751 -6.52 54.44 -27.38
C SER A 751 -5.24 55.28 -27.34
N ILE A 752 -5.29 56.42 -26.65
CA ILE A 752 -4.22 57.45 -26.64
C ILE A 752 -2.86 56.96 -26.11
N ASN A 753 -2.81 55.80 -25.45
CA ASN A 753 -1.60 55.17 -24.94
C ASN A 753 -1.13 53.97 -25.79
N ALA A 754 -1.82 53.64 -26.88
CA ALA A 754 -1.53 52.47 -27.69
C ALA A 754 -0.27 52.68 -28.54
N THR A 755 0.77 51.91 -28.21
CA THR A 755 2.06 51.93 -28.91
C THR A 755 2.24 50.74 -29.85
N THR A 756 1.55 49.64 -29.59
CA THR A 756 1.78 48.35 -30.28
C THR A 756 0.52 47.82 -30.95
N PHE A 757 0.59 47.57 -32.25
CA PHE A 757 -0.46 46.98 -33.06
C PHE A 757 0.13 45.82 -33.87
N THR A 758 -0.05 44.59 -33.38
CA THR A 758 0.62 43.42 -33.93
C THR A 758 -0.40 42.38 -34.38
N ASN A 759 -0.39 42.00 -35.65
CA ASN A 759 -1.32 41.00 -36.23
C ASN A 759 -2.81 41.35 -36.03
N VAL A 760 -3.19 42.61 -35.82
CA VAL A 760 -4.55 42.97 -35.37
C VAL A 760 -5.63 42.47 -36.33
N PHE A 761 -5.43 42.67 -37.64
CA PHE A 761 -6.33 42.25 -38.71
C PHE A 761 -5.69 41.20 -39.63
N ALA A 762 -4.62 40.54 -39.19
CA ALA A 762 -3.95 39.53 -40.01
C ALA A 762 -4.95 38.44 -40.41
N GLU A 763 -4.85 37.91 -41.63
CA GLU A 763 -5.69 36.85 -42.19
C GLU A 763 -7.19 37.19 -42.28
N CYS A 764 -7.56 38.48 -42.19
CA CYS A 764 -8.91 38.96 -42.53
C CYS A 764 -9.08 38.99 -44.07
N VAL A 765 -9.23 37.82 -44.67
CA VAL A 765 -9.20 37.64 -46.13
C VAL A 765 -10.32 38.36 -46.90
N ALA A 766 -11.42 38.72 -46.23
CA ALA A 766 -12.52 39.50 -46.82
C ALA A 766 -12.45 41.01 -46.55
N LEU A 767 -11.38 41.49 -45.89
CA LEU A 767 -11.23 42.91 -45.57
C LEU A 767 -10.99 43.70 -46.85
N GLU A 768 -11.92 44.60 -47.17
CA GLU A 768 -11.93 45.39 -48.39
C GLU A 768 -11.51 46.84 -48.13
N GLU A 769 -12.03 47.44 -47.06
CA GLU A 769 -11.94 48.88 -46.78
C GLU A 769 -11.43 49.20 -45.37
N VAL A 770 -10.55 50.19 -45.27
CA VAL A 770 -10.05 50.72 -44.00
C VAL A 770 -10.28 52.23 -43.96
N GLY A 771 -10.88 52.71 -42.88
CA GLY A 771 -11.20 54.12 -42.68
C GLY A 771 -9.96 55.01 -42.70
N ALA A 772 -10.15 56.26 -43.12
CA ALA A 772 -9.06 57.20 -43.32
C ALA A 772 -8.39 57.59 -41.99
N GLY A 773 -7.05 57.48 -41.93
CA GLY A 773 -6.30 57.90 -40.75
C GLY A 773 -6.50 57.00 -39.52
N LEU A 774 -6.59 55.68 -39.72
CA LEU A 774 -6.87 54.68 -38.67
C LEU A 774 -6.01 54.83 -37.39
N LEU A 775 -4.77 55.29 -37.53
CA LEU A 775 -3.80 55.44 -36.44
C LEU A 775 -3.46 56.91 -36.12
N ASN A 776 -4.31 57.85 -36.54
CA ASN A 776 -4.06 59.27 -36.33
C ASN A 776 -4.03 59.63 -34.84
N ASN A 777 -3.10 60.49 -34.46
CA ASN A 777 -2.91 61.00 -33.10
C ASN A 777 -2.62 59.91 -32.04
N LEU A 778 -2.18 58.71 -32.46
CA LEU A 778 -1.75 57.63 -31.56
C LEU A 778 -0.22 57.59 -31.45
N PRO A 779 0.35 57.25 -30.29
CA PRO A 779 1.80 57.10 -30.10
C PRO A 779 2.32 55.76 -30.64
N ALA A 780 1.77 55.27 -31.77
CA ALA A 780 2.11 53.97 -32.34
C ALA A 780 3.61 53.90 -32.68
N THR A 781 4.31 52.92 -32.13
CA THR A 781 5.71 52.60 -32.44
C THR A 781 5.84 51.35 -33.29
N THR A 782 4.91 50.40 -33.15
CA THR A 782 4.92 49.10 -33.83
C THR A 782 3.59 48.83 -34.51
N ILE A 783 3.62 48.58 -35.82
CA ILE A 783 2.43 48.19 -36.63
C ILE A 783 2.69 46.89 -37.43
N GLY A 784 3.43 45.95 -36.82
CA GLY A 784 3.89 44.73 -37.49
C GLY A 784 2.75 43.77 -37.81
N TYR A 785 2.76 43.18 -39.00
CA TYR A 785 1.74 42.22 -39.46
C TYR A 785 0.29 42.74 -39.41
N LEU A 786 0.09 44.06 -39.33
CA LEU A 786 -1.21 44.67 -39.04
C LEU A 786 -2.34 44.16 -39.95
N PHE A 787 -2.06 44.04 -41.25
CA PHE A 787 -2.95 43.56 -42.30
C PHE A 787 -2.36 42.34 -43.05
N ASP A 788 -1.46 41.59 -42.43
CA ASP A 788 -0.81 40.44 -43.07
C ASP A 788 -1.83 39.44 -43.61
N GLY A 789 -1.82 39.15 -44.91
CA GLY A 789 -2.75 38.23 -45.57
C GLY A 789 -4.13 38.81 -45.91
N CYS A 790 -4.36 40.13 -45.80
CA CYS A 790 -5.61 40.77 -46.23
C CYS A 790 -5.67 40.95 -47.75
N VAL A 791 -5.91 39.84 -48.47
CA VAL A 791 -5.80 39.79 -49.94
C VAL A 791 -6.78 40.69 -50.71
N GLN A 792 -7.92 41.06 -50.11
CA GLN A 792 -8.96 41.92 -50.72
C GLN A 792 -8.84 43.41 -50.35
N LEU A 793 -7.84 43.79 -49.53
CA LEU A 793 -7.71 45.16 -49.04
C LEU A 793 -7.36 46.10 -50.19
N ARG A 794 -8.32 46.93 -50.63
CA ARG A 794 -8.18 47.83 -51.80
C ARG A 794 -8.04 49.30 -51.46
N THR A 795 -8.12 49.66 -50.18
CA THR A 795 -7.95 51.05 -49.73
C THR A 795 -6.57 51.58 -50.11
N ASN A 796 -6.51 52.82 -50.61
CA ASN A 796 -5.25 53.48 -50.90
C ASN A 796 -4.40 53.58 -49.61
N VAL A 797 -3.14 53.16 -49.65
CA VAL A 797 -2.24 53.19 -48.49
C VAL A 797 -2.12 54.60 -47.87
N SER A 798 -2.20 55.66 -48.69
CA SER A 798 -2.19 57.06 -48.22
C SER A 798 -3.51 57.52 -47.62
N THR A 799 -4.61 56.80 -47.84
CA THR A 799 -5.87 57.01 -47.13
C THR A 799 -5.82 56.38 -45.74
N ILE A 800 -5.32 55.14 -45.63
CA ILE A 800 -5.13 54.46 -44.33
C ILE A 800 -4.21 55.31 -43.43
N PHE A 801 -3.10 55.79 -44.00
CA PHE A 801 -2.11 56.64 -43.35
C PHE A 801 -2.13 58.05 -43.96
N ASN A 802 -3.09 58.89 -43.59
CA ASN A 802 -3.35 60.19 -44.25
C ASN A 802 -2.57 61.39 -43.72
N LEU A 803 -1.87 61.29 -42.59
CA LEU A 803 -1.00 62.37 -42.10
C LEU A 803 0.23 62.52 -43.01
N SER A 804 0.87 63.68 -42.91
CA SER A 804 2.15 63.95 -43.59
C SER A 804 3.31 63.14 -43.00
N SER A 805 3.23 62.76 -41.72
CA SER A 805 4.26 61.97 -41.02
C SER A 805 3.67 61.21 -39.83
N TYR A 806 4.16 59.98 -39.62
CA TYR A 806 3.96 59.09 -38.47
C TYR A 806 5.33 58.79 -37.84
N SER A 807 6.00 59.82 -37.33
CA SER A 807 7.39 59.77 -36.87
C SER A 807 7.67 58.87 -35.67
N THR A 808 6.64 58.46 -34.92
CA THR A 808 6.78 57.53 -33.78
C THR A 808 6.93 56.09 -34.22
N ILE A 809 6.50 55.73 -35.44
CA ILE A 809 6.53 54.36 -35.94
C ILE A 809 7.97 53.99 -36.31
N VAL A 810 8.49 52.94 -35.66
CA VAL A 810 9.83 52.40 -35.90
C VAL A 810 9.80 50.98 -36.47
N THR A 811 8.66 50.27 -36.36
CA THR A 811 8.50 48.88 -36.86
C THR A 811 7.26 48.73 -37.76
N THR A 812 7.49 48.31 -39.00
CA THR A 812 6.49 48.03 -40.06
C THR A 812 6.67 46.63 -40.68
N THR A 813 7.39 45.74 -40.01
CA THR A 813 7.60 44.36 -40.44
C THR A 813 6.29 43.72 -40.90
N ALA A 814 6.25 43.25 -42.14
CA ALA A 814 5.12 42.53 -42.72
C ALA A 814 3.74 43.22 -42.61
N THR A 815 3.68 44.54 -42.39
CA THR A 815 2.42 45.28 -42.16
C THR A 815 1.36 44.98 -43.21
N PHE A 816 1.74 44.89 -44.49
CA PHE A 816 0.86 44.60 -45.61
C PHE A 816 1.24 43.31 -46.35
N ARG A 817 2.03 42.43 -45.75
CA ARG A 817 2.47 41.20 -46.42
C ARG A 817 1.27 40.44 -46.99
N GLY A 818 1.29 40.10 -48.26
CA GLY A 818 0.19 39.39 -48.93
C GLY A 818 -1.05 40.24 -49.27
N CYS A 819 -1.05 41.56 -49.08
CA CYS A 819 -2.15 42.45 -49.49
C CYS A 819 -2.12 42.72 -51.01
N SER A 820 -2.47 41.73 -51.82
CA SER A 820 -2.34 41.80 -53.28
C SER A 820 -3.21 42.87 -53.95
N ALA A 821 -4.33 43.29 -53.33
CA ALA A 821 -5.25 44.30 -53.85
C ALA A 821 -4.95 45.74 -53.39
N LEU A 822 -3.92 45.96 -52.56
CA LEU A 822 -3.62 47.26 -51.97
C LEU A 822 -3.27 48.30 -53.04
N THR A 823 -3.89 49.47 -53.00
CA THR A 823 -3.72 50.53 -54.02
C THR A 823 -2.89 51.72 -53.50
N GLY A 824 -2.45 52.59 -54.41
CA GLY A 824 -1.66 53.78 -54.11
C GLY A 824 -0.16 53.54 -54.20
N LYS A 825 0.62 54.40 -53.54
CA LYS A 825 2.09 54.44 -53.67
C LYS A 825 2.79 54.06 -52.37
N GLY A 826 3.50 52.93 -52.37
CA GLY A 826 4.30 52.46 -51.24
C GLY A 826 5.47 53.40 -50.92
N LEU A 827 6.09 54.05 -51.91
CA LEU A 827 7.14 55.06 -51.70
C LEU A 827 6.61 56.27 -50.91
N VAL A 828 5.34 56.64 -51.13
CA VAL A 828 4.68 57.71 -50.36
C VAL A 828 4.47 57.27 -48.92
N PHE A 829 4.05 56.02 -48.67
CA PHE A 829 3.99 55.48 -47.32
C PHE A 829 5.36 55.51 -46.64
N MET A 830 6.42 55.03 -47.30
CA MET A 830 7.79 55.04 -46.78
C MET A 830 8.22 56.44 -46.33
N GLY A 831 7.91 57.49 -47.10
CA GLY A 831 8.18 58.88 -46.73
C GLY A 831 7.41 59.37 -45.49
N LYS A 832 6.25 58.77 -45.19
CA LYS A 832 5.44 59.09 -44.01
C LYS A 832 5.99 58.46 -42.73
N VAL A 833 6.89 57.48 -42.78
CA VAL A 833 7.42 56.76 -41.60
C VAL A 833 8.96 56.86 -41.53
N PRO A 834 9.51 58.06 -41.26
CA PRO A 834 10.93 58.36 -41.45
C PRO A 834 11.90 57.69 -40.48
N ASN A 835 11.41 57.18 -39.34
CA ASN A 835 12.24 56.64 -38.24
C ASN A 835 12.27 55.10 -38.18
N ILE A 836 11.90 54.43 -39.27
CA ILE A 836 11.84 52.98 -39.32
C ILE A 836 13.22 52.33 -39.16
N THR A 837 13.26 51.30 -38.32
CA THR A 837 14.42 50.42 -38.12
C THR A 837 14.13 48.96 -38.47
N ALA A 838 12.85 48.56 -38.54
CA ALA A 838 12.42 47.20 -38.90
C ALA A 838 11.24 47.21 -39.89
N HIS A 839 11.49 46.87 -41.16
CA HIS A 839 10.50 46.95 -42.26
C HIS A 839 10.49 45.75 -43.21
N TYR A 840 11.20 44.68 -42.87
CA TYR A 840 11.28 43.50 -43.74
C TYR A 840 9.89 42.93 -44.04
N TYR A 841 9.66 42.57 -45.31
CA TYR A 841 8.37 42.12 -45.87
C TYR A 841 7.19 43.08 -45.76
N ALA A 842 7.38 44.36 -45.37
CA ALA A 842 6.28 45.33 -45.22
C ALA A 842 5.31 45.34 -46.40
N PHE A 843 5.83 45.21 -47.64
CA PHE A 843 5.05 45.16 -48.88
C PHE A 843 5.22 43.85 -49.68
N TYR A 844 5.64 42.75 -49.05
CA TYR A 844 5.79 41.48 -49.79
C TYR A 844 4.47 41.07 -50.46
N ASN A 845 4.50 40.81 -51.78
CA ASN A 845 3.33 40.42 -52.58
C ASN A 845 2.19 41.47 -52.63
N CYS A 846 2.50 42.76 -52.56
CA CYS A 846 1.56 43.88 -52.75
C CYS A 846 1.51 44.37 -54.21
N THR A 847 1.16 43.49 -55.15
CA THR A 847 1.35 43.71 -56.59
C THR A 847 0.47 44.80 -57.21
N SER A 848 -0.58 45.27 -56.53
CA SER A 848 -1.47 46.34 -57.03
C SER A 848 -1.03 47.76 -56.65
N LEU A 849 0.10 47.93 -55.96
CA LEU A 849 0.68 49.26 -55.71
C LEU A 849 1.20 49.87 -57.01
N ASP A 850 0.92 51.16 -57.23
CA ASP A 850 1.27 51.90 -58.46
C ASP A 850 2.78 51.93 -58.70
N ASP A 851 3.57 51.84 -57.64
CA ASP A 851 5.03 51.91 -57.60
C ASP A 851 5.67 50.63 -57.05
N PHE A 852 4.94 49.48 -57.09
CA PHE A 852 5.44 48.22 -56.53
C PHE A 852 6.81 47.81 -57.08
N ALA A 853 7.03 48.01 -58.38
CA ALA A 853 8.29 47.69 -59.06
C ALA A 853 9.46 48.60 -58.62
N ASP A 854 9.16 49.78 -58.07
CA ASP A 854 10.13 50.78 -57.65
C ASP A 854 10.48 50.69 -56.16
N LEU A 855 9.82 49.80 -55.40
CA LEU A 855 10.06 49.62 -53.97
C LEU A 855 11.42 48.95 -53.70
N PRO A 856 12.18 49.40 -52.69
CA PRO A 856 13.45 48.76 -52.31
C PRO A 856 13.30 47.30 -51.88
N GLY A 857 14.25 46.45 -52.26
CA GLY A 857 14.20 45.00 -52.03
C GLY A 857 14.08 44.60 -50.55
N ASN A 858 14.61 45.39 -49.62
CA ASN A 858 14.54 45.17 -48.17
C ASN A 858 13.18 45.52 -47.55
N TRP A 859 12.27 46.16 -48.29
CA TRP A 859 10.86 46.36 -47.92
C TRP A 859 9.93 45.25 -48.44
N ILE A 860 10.35 44.56 -49.50
CA ILE A 860 9.59 43.47 -50.13
C ILE A 860 10.09 42.10 -49.65
N THR A 861 11.37 41.94 -49.32
CA THR A 861 11.97 40.65 -48.93
C THR A 861 12.77 40.76 -47.62
N ASN A 862 13.29 39.63 -47.10
CA ASN A 862 14.25 39.60 -45.98
C ASN A 862 15.71 39.58 -46.46
N LYS A 863 15.98 40.14 -47.64
CA LYS A 863 17.34 40.39 -48.09
C LYS A 863 17.64 41.85 -47.83
N LEU A 864 18.70 42.09 -47.04
CA LEU A 864 19.29 43.40 -46.79
C LEU A 864 19.52 44.17 -48.10
#